data_AF-A0A371H1S7-F1
#
_entry.id   AF-A0A371H1S7-F1
#
_cell.length_a   1.000
_cell.length_b   1.000
_cell.length_c   1.000
_cell.angle_alpha   90.00
_cell.angle_beta   90.00
_cell.angle_gamma   90.00
#
_symmetry.space_group_name_H-M   'P 1'
#
loop_
_entity.id
_entity.type
_entity.pdbx_description
1 polymer ?
#
loop_
_entity_poly.entity_id
_entity_poly.type
_entity_poly.pdbx_seq_one_letter_code
_entity_poly.pdbx_strand_id
1 'polypeptide(L)'
;ENRVMDGNVEWRQREEGADEVVDGKVDWRGRRALKQKHGGMKVSLLILATFGIENMATLALAVNLVTYFNGIMHYELADAANMLTDYMGVSYMFSIVVAVLADTWIGRYKSVVISGFFESLGLALLTIQAHMGRLKPAICNVNVKDAHCEKLNGKQEAFLFIGLYLLAFGSAGVKASLPSHGADQFHERDPKEANQMSTFFNALFLALCVGGAVSLTFNVYIQDNKGWVWGFGISTVAIVFGTIIFAFGLPLYRIHVARTTNPIMEIIQVYVAAIRNRNLPLPADPIELYEIEQDKEAAVEIEYQPHRDIFRFLDKAAIGRRSDVEPENQETRNPWKICRVTQVENAKIILSMLPIFCCSIIMTLCLAQLQTFSIQQGSTMDTKIAKHFNIPPASIPIFPVIFLIIFVPFYDRICVPFLRKFTGIPTGITHLQRIGVGLILSAISMAIAAIIEVKRKGVARDNNMLDALPVIQPLPLSIFWLSFQYFVFGIADMFTYVGLLEFFYSEAPRSLKSTSTCFLWCAMALGYFLSSIMVKVVNSATKNITASGGWLAGNNINRNHLNLFYLFLSILSLINFFVYLLVSKRYKYRPQHLVENHVVDGNVKWMQQEERAEVVDGKVDWKGRKALKHKHGGMKVSLLILAAIAIENMGTLSLAVNLVSYFNGIMHYELADAANMVTDYMGVSYMLSIVVAVLADTWIGRYKSVVISGFFESLGLALLTVQAHMGRLKPAICNVYVKDAHCEKLSGKQEAFLLIGLYLLAFGSAGLKASLPSHGADQFDERDPKEAMQMSTFFNALLLAVCIGGALSLTFNVYIQDNNGWDWGFGISTVAIVFGTIIFAFGLPLYRIHIAHTKNAIIDIIQVYVAAIRNRNLPLPADPIELYEIEQDKEAAMKIDYQPHRDIFRFLDKAAIKRKSDVEPENQETPNPWKLCRVTQVENAKIIISMLPIFCCSIIMTLCLAQLQTFSVQQGSTMDTRIAKHFNIPPASLPIIPVGFLIIIVPFYDRICVPFLRKFTGIPTGITHLQRIGVGLILSSISMAIAAIMEVKRKGIARDNNMLDALPYFIFGIADMFTYVGLLEFFYSEAPKGLKSTSTCFLWCSMAVGYFLSSILVKVVNSATKNITASGGWLAGNNINRNHLNLFYLFLSILSLINFFVYLLVSKRYKYRPQHPAVTAANSE
;
A
#
# COMPACT_ATOMS: atom_id res chain seq x y z
N GLU A 1 47.12 54.89 -45.56
CA GLU A 1 46.28 53.91 -46.30
C GLU A 1 46.34 52.55 -45.61
N ASN A 2 45.61 51.55 -46.13
CA ASN A 2 45.91 50.10 -46.14
C ASN A 2 46.37 49.31 -44.87
N ARG A 3 45.48 48.38 -44.48
CA ARG A 3 45.71 46.92 -44.23
C ARG A 3 46.61 46.42 -43.07
N VAL A 4 45.94 45.82 -42.07
CA VAL A 4 45.92 44.36 -41.74
C VAL A 4 47.22 43.55 -41.88
N MET A 5 47.60 42.84 -40.80
CA MET A 5 48.02 41.42 -40.80
C MET A 5 47.78 40.76 -39.41
N ASP A 6 47.81 39.42 -39.36
CA ASP A 6 47.45 38.55 -38.23
C ASP A 6 48.34 38.59 -36.97
N GLY A 7 47.79 38.09 -35.85
CA GLY A 7 48.48 37.93 -34.57
C GLY A 7 47.79 36.95 -33.60
N ASN A 8 47.48 35.73 -34.08
CA ASN A 8 46.72 34.73 -33.31
C ASN A 8 47.58 34.01 -32.25
N VAL A 9 47.16 34.01 -30.97
CA VAL A 9 47.91 33.42 -29.85
C VAL A 9 47.02 32.45 -29.05
N GLU A 10 47.28 31.14 -29.18
CA GLU A 10 46.59 30.09 -28.40
C GLU A 10 47.05 30.08 -26.92
N TRP A 11 46.15 30.40 -26.00
CA TRP A 11 46.35 30.10 -24.57
C TRP A 11 45.87 28.68 -24.22
N ARG A 12 46.68 27.67 -24.54
CA ARG A 12 46.45 26.29 -24.05
C ARG A 12 46.95 26.13 -22.61
N GLN A 13 46.10 26.43 -21.63
CA GLN A 13 46.30 25.94 -20.27
C GLN A 13 46.02 24.43 -20.20
N ARG A 14 46.79 23.70 -19.39
CA ARG A 14 46.49 22.30 -19.03
C ARG A 14 45.56 22.30 -17.82
N GLU A 15 44.39 21.68 -17.95
CA GLU A 15 43.58 21.31 -16.80
C GLU A 15 44.07 19.98 -16.21
N GLU A 16 44.73 20.03 -15.06
CA GLU A 16 44.85 18.88 -14.17
C GLU A 16 43.66 18.88 -13.20
N GLY A 17 43.02 17.72 -13.02
CA GLY A 17 41.63 17.66 -12.55
C GLY A 17 41.40 18.03 -11.08
N ALA A 18 40.47 18.95 -10.83
CA ALA A 18 39.98 19.25 -9.49
C ALA A 18 38.90 18.24 -9.03
N ASP A 19 38.97 17.80 -7.76
CA ASP A 19 38.00 16.87 -7.16
C ASP A 19 36.63 17.53 -6.93
N GLU A 20 35.58 16.99 -7.55
CA GLU A 20 34.19 17.43 -7.32
C GLU A 20 33.72 17.11 -5.88
N VAL A 21 33.06 18.10 -5.27
CA VAL A 21 32.54 18.04 -3.89
C VAL A 21 31.02 17.89 -3.89
N VAL A 22 30.50 17.09 -2.96
CA VAL A 22 29.07 16.74 -2.85
C VAL A 22 28.35 17.71 -1.91
N ASP A 23 27.36 18.44 -2.42
CA ASP A 23 26.56 19.38 -1.62
C ASP A 23 25.60 18.66 -0.67
N GLY A 24 25.43 19.20 0.53
CA GLY A 24 24.43 18.73 1.51
C GLY A 24 24.69 17.34 2.12
N LYS A 25 25.84 16.71 1.85
CA LYS A 25 26.25 15.41 2.42
C LYS A 25 27.69 15.46 2.95
N VAL A 26 27.91 14.82 4.09
CA VAL A 26 29.20 14.78 4.78
C VAL A 26 29.81 13.37 4.83
N ASP A 27 31.12 13.31 5.01
CA ASP A 27 31.82 12.10 5.45
C ASP A 27 31.57 11.84 6.95
N TRP A 28 32.03 10.69 7.46
CA TRP A 28 31.93 10.33 8.87
C TRP A 28 32.68 11.26 9.84
N ARG A 29 33.48 12.22 9.34
CA ARG A 29 34.18 13.25 10.11
C ARG A 29 33.54 14.65 9.98
N GLY A 30 32.36 14.75 9.35
CA GLY A 30 31.64 16.02 9.17
C GLY A 30 32.18 16.92 8.06
N ARG A 31 33.15 16.45 7.26
CA ARG A 31 33.68 17.18 6.10
C ARG A 31 32.80 16.94 4.88
N ARG A 32 32.76 17.85 3.91
CA ARG A 32 31.98 17.64 2.67
C ARG A 32 32.45 16.38 1.95
N ALA A 33 31.51 15.55 1.48
CA ALA A 33 31.87 14.26 0.88
C ALA A 33 32.60 14.42 -0.47
N LEU A 34 33.70 13.68 -0.64
CA LEU A 34 34.47 13.63 -1.90
C LEU A 34 33.96 12.53 -2.82
N LYS A 35 33.70 12.90 -4.07
CA LYS A 35 33.07 12.09 -5.11
C LYS A 35 33.77 10.76 -5.38
N GLN A 36 35.07 10.82 -5.74
CA GLN A 36 35.86 9.64 -6.15
C GLN A 36 36.19 8.64 -5.02
N LYS A 37 35.89 8.98 -3.76
CA LYS A 37 36.41 8.27 -2.58
C LYS A 37 35.36 7.68 -1.63
N HIS A 38 34.17 8.28 -1.55
CA HIS A 38 33.10 7.85 -0.65
C HIS A 38 31.85 7.54 -1.45
N GLY A 39 31.05 6.59 -1.00
CA GLY A 39 29.82 6.16 -1.65
C GLY A 39 30.06 5.32 -2.91
N GLY A 40 29.04 5.24 -3.75
CA GLY A 40 29.08 4.46 -4.97
C GLY A 40 28.89 2.96 -4.76
N MET A 41 29.03 2.26 -5.88
CA MET A 41 28.68 0.86 -6.09
C MET A 41 29.07 -0.12 -4.97
N LYS A 42 30.38 -0.26 -4.79
CA LYS A 42 31.00 -1.35 -4.03
C LYS A 42 30.84 -1.14 -2.53
N VAL A 43 30.58 0.09 -2.13
CA VAL A 43 30.32 0.50 -0.73
C VAL A 43 28.92 0.04 -0.33
N SER A 44 27.97 0.21 -1.24
CA SER A 44 26.61 -0.28 -1.04
C SER A 44 26.54 -1.81 -1.02
N LEU A 45 27.51 -2.54 -1.62
CA LEU A 45 27.63 -4.00 -1.48
C LEU A 45 27.75 -4.52 -0.01
N LEU A 46 27.90 -3.64 0.98
CA LEU A 46 27.83 -3.96 2.42
C LEU A 46 26.46 -3.70 3.03
N ILE A 47 25.85 -2.55 2.66
CA ILE A 47 24.42 -2.29 2.83
C ILE A 47 23.64 -3.54 2.37
N LEU A 48 24.12 -4.14 1.28
CA LEU A 48 23.76 -5.37 0.56
C LEU A 48 23.90 -6.74 1.23
N ALA A 49 24.54 -6.83 2.38
CA ALA A 49 24.46 -7.99 3.24
C ALA A 49 24.03 -7.61 4.66
N THR A 50 23.80 -6.31 4.92
CA THR A 50 23.10 -5.78 6.11
C THR A 50 21.65 -6.17 6.01
N PHE A 51 20.83 -5.26 5.50
CA PHE A 51 19.64 -5.41 4.70
C PHE A 51 19.88 -6.34 3.47
N GLY A 52 20.90 -7.21 3.44
CA GLY A 52 21.02 -8.43 2.62
C GLY A 52 20.91 -9.77 3.37
N ILE A 53 21.02 -9.78 4.70
CA ILE A 53 20.90 -10.97 5.59
C ILE A 53 20.13 -10.67 6.88
N GLU A 54 20.08 -9.39 7.24
CA GLU A 54 19.40 -8.86 8.40
C GLU A 54 17.93 -9.21 8.31
N ASN A 55 17.31 -9.35 7.15
CA ASN A 55 15.97 -9.89 7.09
C ASN A 55 15.93 -11.30 7.64
N MET A 56 16.95 -12.04 8.12
CA MET A 56 16.91 -13.47 8.53
C MET A 56 15.53 -14.03 8.84
N ALA A 57 14.75 -13.36 9.67
CA ALA A 57 13.38 -13.65 9.91
C ALA A 57 12.48 -12.40 10.11
N THR A 58 12.23 -11.36 9.31
CA THR A 58 11.14 -10.38 9.59
C THR A 58 9.86 -10.41 8.82
N LEU A 59 9.91 -10.77 7.51
CA LEU A 59 8.94 -13.03 5.97
C LEU A 59 8.70 -14.56 6.52
N ALA A 60 9.61 -15.28 7.21
CA ALA A 60 9.19 -15.72 8.54
C ALA A 60 10.19 -15.68 9.73
N LEU A 61 9.94 -15.47 11.07
CA LEU A 61 8.18 -14.17 13.02
C LEU A 61 6.97 -13.08 12.67
N ALA A 62 7.12 -12.01 11.86
CA ALA A 62 6.14 -11.62 10.82
C ALA A 62 4.88 -12.50 10.48
N VAL A 63 4.90 -13.84 10.35
CA VAL A 63 3.94 -14.66 9.50
C VAL A 63 2.77 -15.61 10.18
N ASN A 64 2.56 -16.87 10.86
CA ASN A 64 3.03 -18.14 11.72
C ASN A 64 3.67 -18.12 13.18
N LEU A 65 3.10 -17.32 14.10
CA LEU A 65 3.01 -17.01 15.57
C LEU A 65 2.03 -17.97 16.45
N VAL A 66 0.70 -18.16 16.36
CA VAL A 66 -0.13 -19.38 16.81
C VAL A 66 0.33 -20.66 17.58
N THR A 67 1.60 -21.03 17.70
CA THR A 67 2.25 -21.95 18.64
C THR A 67 3.49 -21.34 19.43
N TYR A 68 3.59 -19.99 19.85
CA TYR A 68 4.12 -19.34 21.20
C TYR A 68 3.07 -19.05 22.51
N PHE A 69 2.60 -17.72 22.15
CA PHE A 69 1.42 -16.75 22.61
C PHE A 69 -0.23 -17.14 22.75
N ASN A 70 -0.76 -18.43 22.83
CA ASN A 70 -1.97 -19.37 23.11
C ASN A 70 -1.62 -20.96 23.35
N GLY A 71 -0.41 -21.49 23.67
CA GLY A 71 0.20 -22.77 23.10
C GLY A 71 1.65 -23.40 23.36
N ILE A 72 2.61 -23.12 24.29
CA ILE A 72 3.07 -23.46 25.69
C ILE A 72 2.62 -22.66 26.94
N MET A 73 2.58 -21.34 27.00
CA MET A 73 2.84 -20.67 28.32
C MET A 73 1.67 -20.42 29.35
N HIS A 74 0.46 -20.95 29.13
CA HIS A 74 -0.85 -20.81 29.82
C HIS A 74 -2.26 -20.24 29.23
N TYR A 75 -2.49 -19.50 28.12
CA TYR A 75 -3.78 -18.90 27.53
C TYR A 75 -4.63 -19.66 26.42
N GLU A 76 -5.88 -19.20 26.17
CA GLU A 76 -6.95 -19.72 25.25
C GLU A 76 -7.05 -19.13 23.84
N LEU A 77 -7.84 -19.83 22.97
CA LEU A 77 -8.56 -19.36 21.77
C LEU A 77 -8.95 -17.89 21.88
N ALA A 78 -10.18 -17.58 22.32
CA ALA A 78 -10.85 -16.27 22.18
C ALA A 78 -10.08 -15.06 22.72
N ASP A 79 -9.02 -15.34 23.47
CA ASP A 79 -8.21 -14.48 24.28
C ASP A 79 -6.94 -14.10 23.53
N ALA A 80 -6.23 -15.12 23.04
CA ALA A 80 -4.90 -15.01 22.49
C ALA A 80 -4.88 -14.15 21.23
N ALA A 81 -5.89 -14.27 20.39
CA ALA A 81 -5.96 -13.51 19.16
C ALA A 81 -5.93 -12.03 19.40
N ASN A 82 -6.70 -11.52 20.35
CA ASN A 82 -6.91 -10.08 20.48
C ASN A 82 -5.62 -9.31 20.62
N MET A 83 -4.63 -9.90 21.29
CA MET A 83 -3.32 -9.29 21.35
C MET A 83 -2.59 -9.43 20.03
N LEU A 84 -2.73 -10.47 19.24
CA LEU A 84 -2.42 -10.41 17.80
C LEU A 84 -3.34 -9.50 16.99
N THR A 85 -4.24 -8.72 17.58
CA THR A 85 -4.44 -7.40 16.98
C THR A 85 -3.68 -6.37 17.72
N ASP A 86 -3.85 -6.15 19.00
CA ASP A 86 -3.18 -5.04 19.70
C ASP A 86 -1.67 -4.91 19.32
N TYR A 87 -1.01 -6.05 19.19
CA TYR A 87 0.28 -6.38 18.57
C TYR A 87 0.45 -6.16 17.03
N MET A 88 -0.52 -5.99 16.14
CA MET A 88 -0.33 -5.20 14.90
C MET A 88 -0.84 -3.77 14.93
N GLY A 89 -1.76 -3.43 15.82
CA GLY A 89 -2.50 -2.18 15.70
C GLY A 89 -1.65 -1.03 16.16
N VAL A 90 -1.01 -1.26 17.30
CA VAL A 90 0.09 -0.45 17.78
C VAL A 90 1.35 -0.73 16.94
N SER A 91 1.30 -1.67 16.00
CA SER A 91 2.36 -2.09 15.09
C SER A 91 2.19 -1.54 13.70
N TYR A 92 1.17 -0.71 13.52
CA TYR A 92 1.23 0.46 12.61
C TYR A 92 2.00 3.27 13.38
N MET A 93 1.33 4.13 14.24
CA MET A 93 1.69 5.41 14.84
C MET A 93 3.10 5.40 15.41
N PHE A 94 3.61 4.24 15.80
CA PHE A 94 5.00 4.09 16.21
C PHE A 94 6.03 4.25 15.07
N SER A 95 5.66 4.06 13.82
CA SER A 95 6.50 4.40 12.67
C SER A 95 6.22 5.73 12.05
N ILE A 96 4.96 6.14 12.07
CA ILE A 96 4.59 7.54 11.89
C ILE A 96 5.41 8.39 12.90
N VAL A 97 5.74 7.84 14.08
CA VAL A 97 6.68 8.38 15.07
C VAL A 97 8.15 8.25 14.64
N VAL A 98 8.73 7.05 14.50
CA VAL A 98 10.20 6.98 14.40
C VAL A 98 10.76 7.43 13.05
N ALA A 99 10.00 7.34 11.94
CA ALA A 99 10.39 8.02 10.70
C ALA A 99 10.44 9.54 10.87
N VAL A 100 9.47 10.12 11.57
CA VAL A 100 9.49 11.55 11.93
C VAL A 100 10.70 11.86 12.82
N LEU A 101 11.09 10.99 13.76
CA LEU A 101 12.29 11.17 14.60
C LEU A 101 13.61 11.05 13.79
N ALA A 102 13.67 10.15 12.80
CA ALA A 102 14.85 9.92 11.98
C ALA A 102 15.18 11.11 11.07
N ASP A 103 14.15 11.69 10.43
CA ASP A 103 14.29 12.82 9.50
C ASP A 103 14.33 14.20 10.18
N THR A 104 13.90 14.32 11.44
CA THR A 104 13.98 15.58 12.21
C THR A 104 15.21 15.69 13.11
N TRP A 105 15.53 14.67 13.92
CA TRP A 105 16.49 14.79 15.05
C TRP A 105 17.63 13.77 15.05
N ILE A 106 17.35 12.48 14.84
CA ILE A 106 18.31 11.40 15.14
C ILE A 106 19.40 11.30 14.07
N GLY A 107 19.03 11.53 12.82
CA GLY A 107 19.93 11.38 11.69
C GLY A 107 20.06 9.93 11.25
N ARG A 108 20.19 9.82 9.94
CA ARG A 108 19.85 8.64 9.16
C ARG A 108 20.72 7.40 9.49
N TYR A 109 22.04 7.47 9.33
CA TYR A 109 22.96 6.38 9.70
C TYR A 109 22.81 5.89 11.16
N LYS A 110 22.53 6.79 12.10
CA LYS A 110 22.48 6.46 13.53
C LYS A 110 21.23 5.66 13.87
N SER A 111 20.10 6.01 13.26
CA SER A 111 18.83 5.28 13.38
C SER A 111 18.99 3.79 12.99
N VAL A 112 19.90 3.46 12.06
CA VAL A 112 20.32 2.09 11.76
C VAL A 112 20.88 1.40 12.99
N VAL A 113 22.06 1.83 13.42
CA VAL A 113 22.87 1.06 14.37
C VAL A 113 22.23 1.07 15.76
N ILE A 114 21.59 2.19 16.15
CA ILE A 114 20.83 2.30 17.40
C ILE A 114 19.74 1.26 17.45
N SER A 115 18.88 1.24 16.44
CA SER A 115 17.72 0.39 16.50
C SER A 115 18.09 -1.06 16.13
N GLY A 116 19.19 -1.32 15.39
CA GLY A 116 19.67 -2.67 15.04
C GLY A 116 20.40 -3.32 16.21
N PHE A 117 20.89 -2.48 17.13
CA PHE A 117 21.13 -2.88 18.50
C PHE A 117 19.83 -3.14 19.27
N PHE A 118 18.87 -2.23 19.34
CA PHE A 118 17.62 -2.46 20.11
C PHE A 118 16.91 -3.74 19.69
N GLU A 119 17.03 -4.04 18.41
CA GLU A 119 16.76 -5.31 17.81
C GLU A 119 17.70 -6.42 18.30
N SER A 120 19.01 -6.43 18.00
CA SER A 120 19.90 -7.53 18.40
C SER A 120 20.04 -7.80 19.89
N LEU A 121 20.21 -6.77 20.72
CA LEU A 121 19.95 -6.82 22.16
C LEU A 121 18.62 -7.49 22.39
N GLY A 122 17.63 -6.96 21.69
CA GLY A 122 16.25 -7.31 21.70
C GLY A 122 15.96 -8.77 21.47
N LEU A 123 16.87 -9.61 21.02
CA LEU A 123 16.84 -11.00 21.49
C LEU A 123 17.23 -11.04 23.03
N ALA A 124 16.58 -10.25 23.94
CA ALA A 124 16.78 -9.96 25.42
C ALA A 124 15.93 -10.59 26.63
N LEU A 125 14.63 -10.98 26.54
CA LEU A 125 13.76 -12.16 27.08
C LEU A 125 13.20 -13.66 26.27
N LEU A 126 13.42 -14.45 25.01
CA LEU A 126 14.26 -14.62 23.50
C LEU A 126 15.97 -14.70 23.29
N THR A 127 16.93 -15.29 24.09
CA THR A 127 18.33 -15.85 24.11
C THR A 127 18.32 -17.19 24.91
N ILE A 128 17.62 -17.26 26.05
CA ILE A 128 17.26 -18.42 26.89
C ILE A 128 15.91 -18.27 27.73
N GLN A 129 14.74 -18.73 27.24
CA GLN A 129 13.32 -18.78 27.80
C GLN A 129 12.52 -19.84 27.02
N ALA A 130 12.39 -19.69 25.69
CA ALA A 130 12.15 -20.76 24.71
C ALA A 130 12.89 -22.04 25.11
N HIS A 131 14.16 -21.82 25.41
CA HIS A 131 15.12 -22.74 25.97
C HIS A 131 14.94 -22.93 27.50
N MET A 132 14.81 -21.85 28.29
CA MET A 132 14.73 -21.90 29.77
C MET A 132 13.34 -22.26 30.29
N GLY A 133 13.19 -23.49 30.78
CA GLY A 133 11.99 -24.01 31.49
C GLY A 133 11.45 -23.22 32.69
N ARG A 134 12.06 -22.09 33.07
CA ARG A 134 11.62 -21.19 34.15
C ARG A 134 10.92 -19.93 33.66
N LEU A 135 11.14 -19.56 32.41
CA LEU A 135 10.52 -18.37 31.82
C LEU A 135 9.33 -18.77 30.95
N LYS A 136 9.24 -20.06 30.62
CA LYS A 136 8.03 -20.81 30.24
C LYS A 136 7.47 -21.63 31.40
N PRO A 137 6.22 -22.08 31.35
CA PRO A 137 5.66 -23.08 32.23
C PRO A 137 5.68 -24.46 31.55
N ALA A 138 5.00 -25.44 32.16
CA ALA A 138 5.09 -26.86 31.81
C ALA A 138 4.41 -27.20 30.47
N ILE A 139 4.96 -28.16 29.70
CA ILE A 139 4.36 -28.62 28.45
C ILE A 139 3.03 -29.30 28.76
N CYS A 140 1.92 -28.68 28.34
CA CYS A 140 0.57 -29.13 28.63
C CYS A 140 -0.13 -29.43 27.30
N ASN A 141 -0.71 -30.63 27.11
CA ASN A 141 -1.31 -30.92 25.82
C ASN A 141 -2.69 -30.28 25.75
N VAL A 142 -2.88 -29.46 24.73
CA VAL A 142 -4.15 -28.78 24.54
C VAL A 142 -5.24 -29.82 24.19
N ASN A 143 -5.00 -31.08 23.78
CA ASN A 143 -6.03 -31.84 23.04
C ASN A 143 -7.35 -32.26 23.76
N VAL A 144 -7.54 -32.02 25.05
CA VAL A 144 -7.97 -33.12 25.94
C VAL A 144 -9.39 -33.05 26.57
N LYS A 145 -10.15 -31.94 26.51
CA LYS A 145 -11.23 -31.50 27.44
C LYS A 145 -10.78 -31.13 28.84
N ASP A 146 -9.98 -31.98 29.47
CA ASP A 146 -9.81 -31.99 30.91
C ASP A 146 -8.44 -31.42 31.37
N ALA A 147 -7.62 -30.90 30.45
CA ALA A 147 -6.28 -30.38 30.78
C ALA A 147 -6.31 -28.88 31.20
N HIS A 148 -6.41 -28.62 32.50
CA HIS A 148 -6.12 -27.28 33.05
C HIS A 148 -4.62 -26.96 33.00
N CYS A 149 -4.30 -25.76 32.53
CA CYS A 149 -2.93 -25.24 32.47
C CYS A 149 -2.94 -23.73 32.79
N GLU A 150 -1.87 -23.20 33.41
CA GLU A 150 -1.74 -21.87 34.06
C GLU A 150 -1.20 -20.70 33.20
N LYS A 151 -2.08 -19.77 32.76
CA LYS A 151 -1.72 -18.48 32.10
C LYS A 151 -0.44 -17.89 32.76
N LEU A 152 0.70 -17.71 32.05
CA LEU A 152 1.77 -16.87 32.63
C LEU A 152 1.11 -15.56 33.03
N ASN A 153 1.68 -15.01 34.08
CA ASN A 153 1.12 -13.89 34.77
C ASN A 153 2.27 -13.06 35.32
N GLY A 154 2.03 -11.78 35.58
CA GLY A 154 2.97 -10.91 36.28
C GLY A 154 4.31 -10.77 35.56
N LYS A 155 5.35 -11.48 36.03
CA LYS A 155 6.75 -11.26 35.60
C LYS A 155 7.22 -12.09 34.41
N GLN A 156 6.67 -13.28 34.18
CA GLN A 156 6.99 -14.06 32.97
C GLN A 156 6.14 -13.56 31.80
N GLU A 157 4.88 -13.23 32.08
CA GLU A 157 4.04 -12.43 31.20
C GLU A 157 4.71 -11.07 30.91
N ALA A 158 5.18 -10.31 31.89
CA ALA A 158 6.00 -9.11 31.62
C ALA A 158 7.43 -9.42 31.11
N PHE A 159 7.85 -10.69 31.00
CA PHE A 159 9.03 -11.09 30.23
C PHE A 159 8.69 -11.20 28.73
N LEU A 160 7.40 -11.36 28.43
CA LEU A 160 6.85 -11.03 27.14
C LEU A 160 6.78 -9.49 27.06
N PHE A 161 5.67 -8.76 27.15
CA PHE A 161 5.62 -7.32 26.84
C PHE A 161 6.13 -6.28 27.86
N ILE A 162 7.21 -6.62 28.57
CA ILE A 162 8.28 -5.66 28.89
C ILE A 162 9.64 -6.00 28.24
N GLY A 163 9.86 -7.24 27.78
CA GLY A 163 10.87 -7.55 26.76
C GLY A 163 10.44 -6.95 25.43
N LEU A 164 9.16 -7.12 25.12
CA LEU A 164 8.59 -6.42 24.00
C LEU A 164 8.44 -4.93 24.27
N TYR A 165 9.52 -4.25 23.94
CA TYR A 165 9.73 -2.80 23.77
C TYR A 165 10.70 -2.56 22.58
N LEU A 166 11.33 -3.59 21.99
CA LEU A 166 12.73 -3.45 21.52
C LEU A 166 13.11 -3.76 20.03
N LEU A 167 12.63 -4.76 19.30
CA LEU A 167 12.88 -5.00 17.84
C LEU A 167 11.81 -4.34 17.03
N ALA A 168 10.93 -3.62 17.70
CA ALA A 168 10.05 -2.69 17.09
C ALA A 168 10.61 -1.33 17.40
N PHE A 169 11.07 -1.03 18.61
CA PHE A 169 11.85 0.19 18.72
C PHE A 169 13.10 0.15 17.81
N GLY A 170 13.64 -1.06 17.68
CA GLY A 170 14.22 -1.61 16.47
C GLY A 170 13.41 -1.23 15.24
N SER A 171 12.34 -1.96 14.96
CA SER A 171 11.55 -1.93 13.74
C SER A 171 10.81 -0.73 13.22
N ALA A 172 10.70 0.39 13.93
CA ALA A 172 10.52 1.68 13.24
C ALA A 172 11.78 2.53 13.12
N GLY A 173 12.89 2.14 13.72
CA GLY A 173 14.15 2.88 13.65
C GLY A 173 15.01 2.42 12.48
N VAL A 174 15.62 1.25 12.59
CA VAL A 174 16.52 0.65 11.58
C VAL A 174 15.73 0.62 10.29
N LYS A 175 14.49 0.13 10.30
CA LYS A 175 13.56 0.12 9.15
C LYS A 175 13.18 1.44 8.56
N ALA A 176 13.62 2.53 9.13
CA ALA A 176 13.51 3.86 8.57
C ALA A 176 14.71 4.20 7.71
N SER A 177 15.70 3.31 7.64
CA SER A 177 17.10 3.74 7.74
C SER A 177 18.15 3.06 6.85
N LEU A 178 17.84 2.34 5.76
CA LEU A 178 18.86 2.05 4.73
C LEU A 178 18.47 2.28 3.26
N PRO A 179 17.28 2.85 3.00
CA PRO A 179 17.12 4.10 1.49
C PRO A 179 17.86 5.40 1.61
N SER A 180 17.22 6.53 1.80
CA SER A 180 17.62 7.83 2.37
C SER A 180 19.02 8.08 3.01
N HIS A 181 19.89 7.10 3.24
CA HIS A 181 21.36 7.09 3.37
C HIS A 181 22.11 5.94 2.68
N GLY A 182 21.54 4.76 2.38
CA GLY A 182 22.05 3.95 1.25
C GLY A 182 22.00 4.75 -0.06
N ALA A 183 20.86 5.39 -0.34
CA ALA A 183 20.66 6.56 -1.18
C ALA A 183 21.74 7.64 -1.06
N ASP A 184 22.17 7.97 0.17
CA ASP A 184 23.16 9.02 0.38
C ASP A 184 24.51 8.66 -0.18
N GLN A 185 24.78 7.37 -0.40
CA GLN A 185 25.99 6.90 -1.04
C GLN A 185 26.13 7.38 -2.50
N PHE A 186 25.13 8.07 -3.05
CA PHE A 186 25.14 8.57 -4.42
C PHE A 186 24.79 10.06 -4.47
N HIS A 187 25.47 10.81 -5.32
CA HIS A 187 25.15 12.21 -5.54
C HIS A 187 24.01 12.33 -6.57
N GLU A 188 22.92 12.94 -6.14
CA GLU A 188 21.75 13.24 -6.99
C GLU A 188 22.08 14.17 -8.17
N ARG A 189 23.25 14.83 -8.12
CA ARG A 189 23.80 15.69 -9.16
C ARG A 189 25.02 15.11 -9.93
N ASP A 190 25.18 13.78 -10.09
CA ASP A 190 26.30 13.20 -10.89
C ASP A 190 25.93 12.21 -12.06
N PRO A 191 26.13 12.45 -13.41
CA PRO A 191 26.15 10.91 -14.53
C PRO A 191 27.10 9.74 -14.34
N LYS A 192 27.54 9.41 -13.13
CA LYS A 192 28.06 8.07 -12.82
C LYS A 192 27.52 7.49 -11.53
N GLU A 193 27.29 8.28 -10.48
CA GLU A 193 26.71 7.82 -9.21
C GLU A 193 25.20 7.77 -9.23
N ALA A 194 24.59 8.71 -9.93
CA ALA A 194 23.22 8.58 -10.40
C ALA A 194 23.06 7.25 -11.18
N ASN A 195 24.05 6.89 -12.02
CA ASN A 195 24.19 5.55 -12.62
C ASN A 195 24.95 4.55 -11.77
N GLN A 196 25.09 4.75 -10.47
CA GLN A 196 25.51 3.68 -9.54
C GLN A 196 24.44 3.27 -8.59
N MET A 197 23.26 3.84 -8.81
CA MET A 197 22.10 3.01 -8.99
C MET A 197 22.23 1.89 -10.09
N SER A 198 23.23 1.83 -11.02
CA SER A 198 23.49 0.69 -11.99
C SER A 198 23.54 -0.67 -11.36
N THR A 199 23.94 -0.65 -10.12
CA THR A 199 23.97 -1.72 -9.15
C THR A 199 23.77 -0.96 -7.80
N PHE A 200 22.74 -0.08 -7.78
CA PHE A 200 22.04 0.50 -6.61
C PHE A 200 20.50 0.80 -6.75
N PHE A 201 19.64 0.27 -7.62
CA PHE A 201 18.14 0.32 -7.43
C PHE A 201 17.18 -0.75 -8.05
N ASN A 202 17.63 -1.87 -8.65
CA ASN A 202 16.73 -2.66 -9.55
C ASN A 202 15.98 -3.82 -8.95
N ALA A 203 16.45 -4.31 -7.82
CA ALA A 203 16.31 -5.71 -7.53
C ALA A 203 16.39 -6.06 -6.04
N LEU A 204 15.99 -5.22 -5.09
CA LEU A 204 14.81 -4.37 -5.03
C LEU A 204 13.80 -5.26 -4.34
N PHE A 205 13.26 -6.19 -5.10
CA PHE A 205 12.89 -7.46 -4.57
C PHE A 205 13.48 -8.58 -5.44
N LEU A 206 14.77 -8.95 -5.36
CA LEU A 206 15.33 -10.20 -5.92
C LEU A 206 15.40 -11.34 -4.93
N ALA A 207 15.83 -11.11 -3.71
CA ALA A 207 15.78 -12.05 -2.62
C ALA A 207 15.33 -11.29 -1.34
N LEU A 208 14.17 -10.63 -1.23
CA LEU A 208 12.84 -10.87 -0.64
C LEU A 208 12.03 -12.05 -1.20
N CYS A 209 12.68 -12.85 -2.06
CA CYS A 209 12.11 -13.41 -3.29
C CYS A 209 12.79 -14.69 -3.85
N VAL A 210 14.09 -14.60 -4.07
CA VAL A 210 15.10 -15.64 -3.81
C VAL A 210 15.35 -15.73 -2.31
N GLY A 211 14.42 -15.22 -1.50
CA GLY A 211 14.82 -14.68 -0.24
C GLY A 211 13.82 -14.77 0.85
N GLY A 212 12.58 -14.39 0.58
CA GLY A 212 11.47 -14.94 1.30
C GLY A 212 11.72 -16.42 1.45
N ALA A 213 12.19 -16.99 0.34
CA ALA A 213 12.91 -18.23 0.14
C ALA A 213 13.18 -18.92 1.40
N VAL A 214 13.96 -18.44 2.33
CA VAL A 214 14.42 -19.30 3.41
C VAL A 214 13.43 -19.32 4.66
N SER A 215 12.10 -19.17 4.45
CA SER A 215 10.98 -18.80 5.41
C SER A 215 9.37 -18.94 5.22
N LEU A 216 8.71 -19.70 4.31
CA LEU A 216 7.45 -20.59 4.14
C LEU A 216 7.37 -22.00 3.20
N THR A 217 8.12 -23.20 2.98
CA THR A 217 9.46 -24.17 3.06
C THR A 217 11.02 -24.39 3.86
N PHE A 218 11.98 -23.65 4.67
CA PHE A 218 13.42 -23.89 5.43
C PHE A 218 13.94 -23.15 6.84
N ASN A 219 13.80 -23.63 8.16
CA ASN A 219 13.42 -23.01 9.55
C ASN A 219 12.17 -23.44 10.54
N VAL A 220 10.86 -23.59 10.15
CA VAL A 220 9.51 -24.01 10.70
C VAL A 220 9.50 -25.46 11.03
N TYR A 221 9.93 -26.20 10.05
CA TYR A 221 10.24 -27.56 10.26
C TYR A 221 11.55 -27.64 11.06
N ILE A 222 12.14 -26.51 11.46
CA ILE A 222 13.13 -26.34 12.51
C ILE A 222 12.49 -25.71 13.80
N GLN A 223 11.17 -25.83 13.92
CA GLN A 223 10.30 -25.09 14.85
C GLN A 223 9.03 -25.86 15.27
N ASP A 224 7.97 -25.92 14.45
CA ASP A 224 7.00 -27.02 14.41
C ASP A 224 7.72 -28.38 14.35
N ASN A 225 8.81 -28.54 13.56
CA ASN A 225 9.50 -29.85 13.40
C ASN A 225 10.95 -30.00 13.94
N LYS A 226 11.70 -28.95 14.34
CA LYS A 226 12.92 -29.10 15.22
C LYS A 226 12.84 -28.32 16.53
N GLY A 227 11.69 -27.74 16.84
CA GLY A 227 11.49 -27.00 18.08
C GLY A 227 12.03 -25.58 17.96
N TRP A 228 11.17 -24.62 18.29
CA TRP A 228 11.42 -23.21 18.15
C TRP A 228 12.49 -22.62 19.08
N VAL A 229 13.48 -23.38 19.54
CA VAL A 229 14.79 -22.89 20.02
C VAL A 229 15.85 -22.97 18.93
N TRP A 230 15.63 -23.79 17.89
CA TRP A 230 16.36 -23.67 16.63
C TRP A 230 15.67 -22.69 15.69
N GLY A 231 14.34 -22.65 15.80
CA GLY A 231 13.54 -21.45 15.59
C GLY A 231 14.09 -20.23 16.29
N PHE A 232 14.13 -20.22 17.63
CA PHE A 232 14.78 -19.15 18.38
C PHE A 232 16.30 -19.42 18.32
N GLY A 233 16.81 -19.66 17.09
CA GLY A 233 18.09 -20.29 16.77
C GLY A 233 18.71 -20.09 15.34
N ILE A 234 18.18 -19.33 14.36
CA ILE A 234 18.95 -18.96 13.12
C ILE A 234 19.15 -17.45 12.80
N SER A 235 18.39 -16.53 13.40
CA SER A 235 18.51 -15.08 13.14
C SER A 235 19.44 -14.09 13.91
N THR A 236 19.72 -14.13 15.23
CA THR A 236 20.73 -13.23 15.87
C THR A 236 22.00 -13.17 15.07
N VAL A 237 22.51 -14.35 14.68
CA VAL A 237 23.78 -14.46 13.99
C VAL A 237 23.70 -13.70 12.69
N ALA A 238 22.62 -13.86 11.94
CA ALA A 238 22.37 -13.14 10.71
C ALA A 238 22.14 -11.62 10.86
N ILE A 239 21.62 -11.13 11.99
CA ILE A 239 21.46 -9.69 12.26
C ILE A 239 22.73 -9.06 12.76
N VAL A 240 23.38 -9.70 13.71
CA VAL A 240 24.67 -9.26 14.22
C VAL A 240 25.63 -9.27 13.04
N PHE A 241 25.59 -10.29 12.18
CA PHE A 241 26.29 -10.32 10.90
C PHE A 241 25.85 -9.17 9.97
N GLY A 242 24.57 -8.98 9.71
CA GLY A 242 24.08 -7.87 8.86
C GLY A 242 24.52 -6.49 9.38
N THR A 243 24.27 -6.19 10.63
CA THR A 243 24.65 -4.93 11.31
C THR A 243 26.17 -4.74 11.37
N ILE A 244 26.96 -5.81 11.51
CA ILE A 244 28.43 -5.77 11.42
C ILE A 244 28.86 -5.41 9.99
N ILE A 245 28.27 -6.05 8.98
CA ILE A 245 28.54 -5.75 7.57
C ILE A 245 28.20 -4.27 7.29
N PHE A 246 27.11 -3.74 7.88
CA PHE A 246 26.78 -2.33 7.75
C PHE A 246 27.85 -1.41 8.34
N ALA A 247 28.20 -1.63 9.60
CA ALA A 247 29.15 -0.80 10.32
C ALA A 247 30.52 -0.78 9.62
N PHE A 248 30.89 -1.87 8.94
CA PHE A 248 32.12 -1.96 8.15
C PHE A 248 32.18 -0.97 6.97
N GLY A 249 31.04 -0.53 6.44
CA GLY A 249 31.00 0.45 5.34
C GLY A 249 31.17 1.91 5.76
N LEU A 250 31.07 2.24 7.06
CA LEU A 250 31.11 3.61 7.58
C LEU A 250 32.25 4.50 7.04
N PRO A 251 33.54 4.08 6.98
CA PRO A 251 34.62 4.96 6.50
C PRO A 251 34.50 5.29 5.00
N LEU A 252 33.67 4.55 4.27
CA LEU A 252 33.36 4.76 2.86
C LEU A 252 32.00 5.46 2.69
N TYR A 253 31.21 5.65 3.75
CA TYR A 253 29.85 6.20 3.63
C TYR A 253 29.78 7.73 3.55
N ARG A 254 28.69 8.20 2.94
CA ARG A 254 28.16 9.57 2.91
C ARG A 254 26.91 9.68 3.79
N ILE A 255 26.65 10.86 4.36
CA ILE A 255 25.60 11.08 5.37
C ILE A 255 24.87 12.40 5.13
N HIS A 256 23.53 12.38 5.07
CA HIS A 256 22.65 13.56 5.00
C HIS A 256 22.35 14.19 6.38
N VAL A 257 21.85 15.43 6.37
CA VAL A 257 21.65 16.30 7.54
C VAL A 257 20.18 16.73 7.63
N ALA A 258 19.58 16.63 8.83
CA ALA A 258 18.15 16.88 9.08
C ALA A 258 17.73 18.36 9.03
N ARG A 259 16.41 18.62 8.95
CA ARG A 259 15.77 19.96 8.93
C ARG A 259 14.52 20.00 9.82
N THR A 260 14.03 21.21 10.13
CA THR A 260 13.28 21.48 11.37
C THR A 260 11.75 21.65 11.26
N THR A 261 11.16 21.83 10.08
CA THR A 261 9.75 22.28 9.92
C THR A 261 8.79 21.14 9.51
N ASN A 262 7.55 21.13 10.04
CA ASN A 262 6.64 19.98 9.98
C ASN A 262 5.24 20.32 9.39
N PRO A 263 4.82 19.74 8.24
CA PRO A 263 3.51 19.98 7.63
C PRO A 263 2.28 19.58 8.45
N ILE A 264 2.35 18.52 9.27
CA ILE A 264 1.20 17.93 10.00
C ILE A 264 0.52 18.98 10.89
N MET A 265 1.34 19.83 11.51
CA MET A 265 0.91 20.89 12.41
C MET A 265 0.01 21.93 11.71
N GLU A 266 0.13 22.10 10.39
CA GLU A 266 -0.64 23.10 9.63
C GLU A 266 -2.14 22.73 9.50
N ILE A 267 -2.50 21.43 9.42
CA ILE A 267 -3.94 21.06 9.46
C ILE A 267 -4.50 21.20 10.88
N ILE A 268 -3.68 20.92 11.90
CA ILE A 268 -4.14 20.98 13.29
C ILE A 268 -4.42 22.44 13.68
N GLN A 269 -3.55 23.37 13.28
CA GLN A 269 -3.74 24.83 13.42
C GLN A 269 -5.07 25.29 12.82
N VAL A 270 -5.40 24.80 11.63
CA VAL A 270 -6.63 25.10 10.89
C VAL A 270 -7.91 24.73 11.60
N TYR A 271 -8.02 23.49 12.08
CA TYR A 271 -9.23 23.04 12.78
C TYR A 271 -9.42 23.85 14.06
N VAL A 272 -8.32 24.15 14.78
CA VAL A 272 -8.32 25.00 15.98
C VAL A 272 -8.77 26.43 15.67
N ALA A 273 -8.22 27.06 14.62
CA ALA A 273 -8.56 28.43 14.23
C ALA A 273 -10.02 28.57 13.78
N ALA A 274 -10.55 27.61 13.01
CA ALA A 274 -11.95 27.60 12.59
C ALA A 274 -12.93 27.50 13.77
N ILE A 275 -12.63 26.63 14.75
CA ILE A 275 -13.44 26.46 15.97
C ILE A 275 -13.39 27.74 16.81
N ARG A 276 -12.21 28.36 16.95
CA ARG A 276 -12.02 29.63 17.67
C ARG A 276 -12.85 30.77 17.08
N ASN A 277 -12.87 30.88 15.76
CA ASN A 277 -13.53 31.98 15.04
C ASN A 277 -15.02 31.69 14.72
N ARG A 278 -15.60 30.61 15.26
CA ARG A 278 -16.91 30.07 14.85
C ARG A 278 -18.09 31.07 14.92
N ASN A 279 -18.02 32.09 15.77
CA ASN A 279 -19.10 33.06 15.97
C ASN A 279 -19.07 34.24 14.97
N LEU A 280 -17.99 34.43 14.20
CA LEU A 280 -17.89 35.53 13.24
C LEU A 280 -18.85 35.35 12.05
N PRO A 281 -19.46 36.42 11.50
CA PRO A 281 -20.15 36.34 10.22
C PRO A 281 -19.14 35.98 9.12
N LEU A 282 -19.54 35.17 8.14
CA LEU A 282 -18.69 34.96 6.97
C LEU A 282 -18.94 36.12 5.99
N PRO A 283 -17.89 36.74 5.44
CA PRO A 283 -18.03 37.81 4.46
C PRO A 283 -18.78 37.32 3.22
N ALA A 284 -19.22 38.23 2.36
CA ALA A 284 -19.98 37.84 1.19
C ALA A 284 -19.12 37.09 0.14
N ASP A 285 -17.80 37.29 0.13
CA ASP A 285 -17.07 37.88 -1.01
C ASP A 285 -15.54 37.59 -0.90
N PRO A 286 -14.71 37.45 -1.98
CA PRO A 286 -13.40 36.74 -1.92
C PRO A 286 -12.16 37.30 -1.25
N ILE A 287 -12.04 38.61 -0.98
CA ILE A 287 -10.70 39.19 -0.75
C ILE A 287 -10.47 39.84 0.66
N GLU A 288 -11.26 39.42 1.66
CA GLU A 288 -11.14 39.83 3.09
C GLU A 288 -10.52 38.78 4.08
N LEU A 289 -10.07 37.59 3.64
CA LEU A 289 -9.40 36.59 4.53
C LEU A 289 -7.88 36.65 4.23
N TYR A 290 -7.00 36.32 5.18
CA TYR A 290 -5.54 36.60 5.10
C TYR A 290 -4.63 35.69 4.23
N GLU A 291 -3.85 36.23 3.28
CA GLU A 291 -2.77 35.52 2.54
C GLU A 291 -1.51 36.43 2.36
N ILE A 292 -0.43 35.89 1.79
CA ILE A 292 0.82 36.54 1.38
C ILE A 292 0.80 36.96 -0.12
N GLU A 293 1.21 38.19 -0.41
CA GLU A 293 1.30 38.78 -1.76
C GLU A 293 2.62 38.41 -2.47
N GLN A 294 2.70 38.55 -3.80
CA GLN A 294 3.40 37.56 -4.64
C GLN A 294 4.77 37.99 -5.21
N ASP A 295 5.27 39.20 -4.88
CA ASP A 295 6.41 39.82 -5.55
C ASP A 295 7.78 39.51 -4.89
N LYS A 296 8.83 39.48 -5.74
CA LYS A 296 10.27 39.31 -5.42
C LYS A 296 10.71 37.98 -4.78
N GLU A 297 11.46 37.21 -5.59
CA GLU A 297 12.47 36.18 -5.25
C GLU A 297 12.06 34.95 -4.40
N ALA A 298 11.19 35.07 -3.40
CA ALA A 298 10.64 33.94 -2.64
C ALA A 298 9.59 33.13 -3.45
N ALA A 299 9.11 33.68 -4.58
CA ALA A 299 8.04 33.13 -5.41
C ALA A 299 8.32 31.76 -6.05
N VAL A 300 9.49 31.18 -5.80
CA VAL A 300 9.90 29.86 -6.30
C VAL A 300 9.26 28.71 -5.49
N GLU A 301 9.12 28.80 -4.16
CA GLU A 301 8.85 27.63 -3.28
C GLU A 301 7.42 27.50 -2.67
N ILE A 302 6.47 28.39 -3.00
CA ILE A 302 5.09 28.39 -2.47
C ILE A 302 4.08 28.63 -3.59
N GLU A 303 2.84 28.14 -3.46
CA GLU A 303 1.85 28.06 -4.55
C GLU A 303 0.38 28.11 -4.03
N TYR A 304 -0.57 28.22 -4.98
CA TYR A 304 -1.66 29.18 -4.99
C TYR A 304 -2.94 28.70 -5.71
N GLN A 305 -4.16 28.94 -5.18
CA GLN A 305 -5.30 28.05 -5.45
C GLN A 305 -6.74 28.73 -5.17
N PRO A 306 -7.82 28.61 -6.01
CA PRO A 306 -9.21 29.20 -5.84
C PRO A 306 -10.31 28.82 -4.76
N HIS A 307 -11.41 28.03 -4.99
CA HIS A 307 -12.39 27.51 -3.94
C HIS A 307 -13.51 26.53 -4.44
N ARG A 308 -14.51 26.13 -3.58
CA ARG A 308 -15.70 25.22 -3.78
C ARG A 308 -16.87 25.10 -2.73
N ASP A 309 -17.86 25.98 -2.50
CA ASP A 309 -19.10 25.91 -1.60
C ASP A 309 -19.54 24.71 -0.62
N ILE A 310 -18.89 23.55 -0.50
CA ILE A 310 -19.01 22.45 0.49
C ILE A 310 -18.46 22.86 1.88
N PHE A 311 -18.97 22.35 3.02
CA PHE A 311 -18.35 22.55 4.37
C PHE A 311 -18.07 24.02 4.79
N ARG A 312 -19.06 24.90 4.57
CA ARG A 312 -19.12 26.36 4.83
C ARG A 312 -18.89 26.89 6.25
N PHE A 313 -18.24 26.12 7.12
CA PHE A 313 -17.95 26.48 8.51
C PHE A 313 -16.45 26.63 8.81
N LEU A 314 -15.59 25.97 8.03
CA LEU A 314 -14.14 25.92 8.26
C LEU A 314 -13.39 27.17 7.75
N ASP A 315 -14.00 27.94 6.84
CA ASP A 315 -13.46 29.21 6.28
C ASP A 315 -13.10 30.26 7.34
N LYS A 316 -13.72 30.15 8.52
CA LYS A 316 -13.55 31.09 9.64
C LYS A 316 -12.12 31.10 10.19
N ALA A 317 -11.31 30.08 9.90
CA ALA A 317 -9.91 29.97 10.32
C ALA A 317 -9.01 31.15 9.92
N ALA A 318 -9.38 31.91 8.88
CA ALA A 318 -8.54 32.94 8.28
C ALA A 318 -9.14 34.35 8.24
N ILE A 319 -10.20 34.60 9.00
CA ILE A 319 -10.77 35.95 9.18
C ILE A 319 -9.78 36.77 10.03
N GLY A 320 -9.19 37.80 9.45
CA GLY A 320 -8.32 38.73 10.18
C GLY A 320 -9.12 39.81 10.93
N ARG A 321 -8.60 40.29 12.06
CA ARG A 321 -9.12 41.47 12.75
C ARG A 321 -8.31 42.72 12.39
N ARG A 322 -8.97 43.88 12.34
CA ARG A 322 -8.30 45.18 12.19
C ARG A 322 -7.30 45.49 13.33
N SER A 323 -7.47 44.91 14.51
CA SER A 323 -6.53 45.01 15.65
C SER A 323 -5.18 44.31 15.41
N ASP A 324 -5.07 43.50 14.36
CA ASP A 324 -3.92 42.64 14.11
C ASP A 324 -3.08 43.18 12.92
N VAL A 325 -3.33 44.44 12.51
CA VAL A 325 -2.84 45.09 11.27
C VAL A 325 -2.35 46.52 11.56
N GLU A 326 -1.24 46.62 12.28
CA GLU A 326 -0.38 47.82 12.34
C GLU A 326 0.98 47.50 11.67
N PRO A 327 1.71 48.52 11.16
CA PRO A 327 2.68 48.29 10.07
C PRO A 327 4.13 47.97 10.49
N GLU A 328 4.43 47.61 11.74
CA GLU A 328 5.81 47.35 12.19
C GLU A 328 6.09 45.87 12.51
N ASN A 329 7.24 45.39 12.01
CA ASN A 329 7.90 44.09 12.24
C ASN A 329 7.18 42.83 11.71
N GLN A 330 7.75 42.24 10.65
CA GLN A 330 7.20 41.07 9.94
C GLN A 330 7.43 39.71 10.64
N GLU A 331 8.32 39.61 11.64
CA GLU A 331 8.91 38.31 12.04
C GLU A 331 8.03 37.40 12.92
N THR A 332 6.97 37.88 13.59
CA THR A 332 6.21 37.06 14.56
C THR A 332 4.67 37.17 14.48
N ARG A 333 4.05 36.61 13.42
CA ARG A 333 2.60 36.29 13.43
C ARG A 333 2.34 34.83 13.83
N ASN A 334 1.31 34.60 14.67
CA ASN A 334 1.06 33.30 15.30
C ASN A 334 0.08 32.41 14.48
N PRO A 335 0.51 31.25 13.94
CA PRO A 335 -0.32 30.38 13.08
C PRO A 335 -1.57 29.77 13.73
N TRP A 336 -1.66 29.78 15.07
CA TRP A 336 -2.78 29.20 15.82
C TRP A 336 -3.95 30.17 16.08
N LYS A 337 -3.81 31.45 15.67
CA LYS A 337 -4.88 32.46 15.77
C LYS A 337 -5.53 32.74 14.41
N ILE A 338 -4.68 32.95 13.42
CA ILE A 338 -5.06 33.17 12.03
C ILE A 338 -4.24 32.17 11.23
N CYS A 339 -4.91 31.21 10.62
CA CYS A 339 -4.27 30.53 9.51
C CYS A 339 -4.23 31.55 8.37
N ARG A 340 -3.16 31.51 7.57
CA ARG A 340 -3.31 31.91 6.17
C ARG A 340 -4.62 31.26 5.65
N VAL A 341 -5.31 31.93 4.75
CA VAL A 341 -6.58 31.50 4.13
C VAL A 341 -6.54 30.02 3.77
N THR A 342 -5.33 29.64 3.32
CA THR A 342 -3.78 27.43 2.21
C THR A 342 -3.63 25.87 2.85
N GLN A 343 -4.50 25.29 3.67
CA GLN A 343 -4.28 24.50 4.90
C GLN A 343 -5.70 24.27 5.45
N VAL A 344 -6.56 25.31 5.44
CA VAL A 344 -8.02 25.29 5.72
C VAL A 344 -8.77 24.19 4.94
N GLU A 345 -8.14 23.69 3.87
CA GLU A 345 -8.69 22.71 2.94
C GLU A 345 -7.83 21.48 2.80
N ASN A 346 -6.55 21.59 3.20
CA ASN A 346 -5.84 20.42 3.68
C ASN A 346 -6.68 19.77 4.80
N ALA A 347 -7.52 20.53 5.52
CA ALA A 347 -8.61 20.02 6.34
C ALA A 347 -9.87 19.56 5.58
N LYS A 348 -10.51 20.39 4.73
CA LYS A 348 -11.84 20.07 4.17
C LYS A 348 -11.88 19.01 3.06
N ILE A 349 -10.84 18.75 2.24
CA ILE A 349 -10.91 17.53 1.40
C ILE A 349 -10.59 16.26 2.17
N ILE A 350 -9.70 16.33 3.16
CA ILE A 350 -9.53 15.23 4.12
C ILE A 350 -10.86 14.91 4.80
N LEU A 351 -11.64 15.93 5.16
CA LEU A 351 -13.02 15.77 5.65
C LEU A 351 -13.99 15.24 4.58
N SER A 352 -13.83 15.62 3.30
CA SER A 352 -14.69 15.15 2.20
C SER A 352 -14.51 13.65 1.94
N MET A 353 -13.29 13.14 2.15
CA MET A 353 -12.98 11.72 2.03
C MET A 353 -13.28 10.91 3.30
N LEU A 354 -13.69 11.53 4.41
CA LEU A 354 -13.98 10.77 5.63
C LEU A 354 -15.20 9.81 5.53
N PRO A 355 -16.30 10.10 4.79
CA PRO A 355 -17.46 9.22 4.77
C PRO A 355 -17.21 7.87 4.09
N ILE A 356 -16.46 7.85 2.97
CA ILE A 356 -16.07 6.57 2.35
C ILE A 356 -14.79 6.03 2.98
N PHE A 357 -13.96 6.79 3.71
CA PHE A 357 -12.96 6.27 4.66
C PHE A 357 -13.63 5.41 5.74
N CYS A 358 -14.83 5.81 6.17
CA CYS A 358 -15.66 5.07 7.11
C CYS A 358 -16.40 3.89 6.46
N CYS A 359 -16.94 4.04 5.24
CA CYS A 359 -17.41 2.86 4.49
C CYS A 359 -16.26 1.89 4.21
N SER A 360 -15.05 2.42 4.06
CA SER A 360 -13.75 1.74 3.93
C SER A 360 -13.03 1.49 5.24
N ILE A 361 -13.87 1.26 6.24
CA ILE A 361 -13.56 0.89 7.60
C ILE A 361 -14.47 -0.30 7.94
N ILE A 362 -15.66 -0.49 7.32
CA ILE A 362 -16.57 -1.65 7.51
C ILE A 362 -16.53 -2.71 6.37
N MET A 363 -15.50 -3.48 6.02
CA MET A 363 -14.30 -4.16 6.57
C MET A 363 -13.16 -3.04 6.81
N THR A 364 -11.99 -2.85 7.55
CA THR A 364 -10.58 -3.28 8.19
C THR A 364 -9.73 -4.66 8.66
N LEU A 365 -9.84 -6.02 9.04
CA LEU A 365 -10.66 -7.32 9.42
C LEU A 365 -11.14 -8.64 8.65
N CYS A 366 -11.41 -8.81 7.35
CA CYS A 366 -11.74 -10.08 6.66
C CYS A 366 -10.79 -10.36 5.52
N LEU A 367 -9.74 -9.57 5.30
CA LEU A 367 -8.40 -10.15 5.17
C LEU A 367 -8.04 -10.91 6.45
N ALA A 368 -8.84 -10.77 7.50
CA ALA A 368 -8.25 -10.55 8.77
C ALA A 368 -8.80 -11.29 9.97
N GLN A 369 -9.64 -12.30 9.82
CA GLN A 369 -9.51 -13.45 10.73
C GLN A 369 -9.31 -14.65 9.87
N LEU A 370 -8.19 -14.65 9.22
CA LEU A 370 -8.06 -15.25 7.92
C LEU A 370 -6.71 -15.96 7.93
N GLN A 371 -5.64 -15.17 7.88
CA GLN A 371 -4.33 -15.55 8.40
C GLN A 371 -4.33 -16.07 9.84
N THR A 372 -5.40 -15.74 10.51
CA THR A 372 -5.87 -16.23 11.74
C THR A 372 -7.00 -17.16 11.31
N PHE A 373 -8.33 -16.91 11.48
CA PHE A 373 -9.46 -17.87 11.84
C PHE A 373 -9.56 -19.23 11.19
N SER A 374 -8.60 -19.51 10.34
CA SER A 374 -8.30 -20.65 9.54
C SER A 374 -7.00 -21.44 9.83
N ILE A 375 -5.81 -20.95 10.29
CA ILE A 375 -4.59 -21.82 10.49
C ILE A 375 -4.90 -23.12 11.22
N GLN A 376 -5.67 -23.03 12.29
CA GLN A 376 -6.00 -24.18 13.08
C GLN A 376 -7.25 -24.90 12.59
N GLN A 377 -7.83 -24.55 11.44
CA GLN A 377 -8.63 -25.53 10.66
C GLN A 377 -7.64 -26.48 10.04
N GLY A 378 -6.64 -25.90 9.37
CA GLY A 378 -5.51 -26.55 8.72
C GLY A 378 -5.12 -27.83 9.41
N SER A 379 -4.82 -27.64 10.68
CA SER A 379 -4.29 -28.65 11.57
C SER A 379 -5.22 -29.77 12.00
N THR A 380 -6.52 -29.59 11.80
CA THR A 380 -7.54 -30.57 12.18
C THR A 380 -7.83 -31.54 11.05
N MET A 381 -6.99 -31.53 10.02
CA MET A 381 -7.21 -32.14 8.71
C MET A 381 -5.90 -32.73 8.17
N ASP A 382 -6.01 -33.65 7.22
CA ASP A 382 -4.91 -34.56 6.87
C ASP A 382 -3.74 -33.88 6.16
N THR A 383 -2.80 -33.31 6.91
CA THR A 383 -1.69 -32.47 6.41
C THR A 383 -0.59 -33.18 5.59
N LYS A 384 -0.93 -34.27 4.90
CA LYS A 384 -0.04 -35.10 4.07
C LYS A 384 -0.15 -34.80 2.57
N ILE A 385 0.94 -34.37 1.94
CA ILE A 385 1.04 -34.23 0.47
C ILE A 385 1.86 -35.37 -0.14
N ALA A 386 2.65 -36.01 0.71
CA ALA A 386 3.51 -37.15 0.40
C ALA A 386 3.11 -38.38 1.23
N LYS A 387 3.80 -39.50 1.00
CA LYS A 387 3.87 -40.60 1.97
C LYS A 387 4.76 -40.27 3.17
N HIS A 388 5.72 -39.36 3.01
CA HIS A 388 6.81 -39.13 3.97
C HIS A 388 6.91 -37.69 4.49
N PHE A 389 5.98 -36.84 4.12
CA PHE A 389 6.06 -35.42 4.42
C PHE A 389 4.65 -34.93 4.80
N ASN A 390 4.53 -34.61 6.09
CA ASN A 390 3.47 -33.80 6.65
C ASN A 390 3.97 -32.37 6.65
N ILE A 391 3.10 -31.44 6.32
CA ILE A 391 3.48 -30.04 6.20
C ILE A 391 2.62 -29.19 7.12
N PRO A 392 3.19 -28.15 7.74
CA PRO A 392 2.48 -27.55 8.85
C PRO A 392 1.14 -26.89 8.47
N PRO A 393 0.27 -26.64 9.45
CA PRO A 393 -0.89 -25.79 9.28
C PRO A 393 -0.49 -24.32 9.38
N ALA A 394 0.49 -24.10 10.24
CA ALA A 394 1.52 -23.11 10.17
C ALA A 394 2.09 -22.78 8.79
N SER A 395 1.77 -23.55 7.77
CA SER A 395 2.32 -23.53 6.44
C SER A 395 1.15 -23.61 5.46
N ILE A 396 0.31 -22.57 5.39
CA ILE A 396 -0.83 -22.50 4.44
C ILE A 396 -0.89 -21.32 3.40
N PRO A 397 -0.18 -20.17 3.39
CA PRO A 397 -0.57 -19.03 2.50
C PRO A 397 -0.07 -18.86 1.06
N ILE A 398 0.94 -19.55 0.52
CA ILE A 398 1.23 -19.54 -0.94
C ILE A 398 0.01 -19.85 -1.91
N PHE A 399 -1.22 -20.12 -1.46
CA PHE A 399 -2.54 -20.05 -2.17
C PHE A 399 -2.81 -18.79 -2.99
N PRO A 400 -2.23 -17.66 -2.63
CA PRO A 400 -2.03 -16.57 -3.56
C PRO A 400 -0.78 -15.82 -3.22
N VAL A 401 0.12 -16.45 -2.46
CA VAL A 401 1.46 -16.14 -2.85
C VAL A 401 1.54 -16.67 -4.29
N ILE A 402 1.58 -17.98 -4.62
CA ILE A 402 1.75 -18.52 -5.99
C ILE A 402 0.64 -18.16 -6.97
N PHE A 403 -0.51 -17.79 -6.45
CA PHE A 403 -1.64 -17.40 -7.27
C PHE A 403 -1.74 -15.92 -7.57
N LEU A 404 -0.81 -15.15 -7.00
CA LEU A 404 -0.32 -13.93 -7.61
C LEU A 404 0.67 -14.26 -8.78
N ILE A 405 0.38 -15.34 -9.57
CA ILE A 405 1.15 -15.77 -10.79
C ILE A 405 0.51 -16.42 -12.08
N ILE A 406 -0.62 -17.16 -12.36
CA ILE A 406 -1.07 -17.55 -13.80
C ILE A 406 -2.36 -16.87 -14.34
N PHE A 407 -3.19 -16.15 -13.55
CA PHE A 407 -4.37 -15.44 -14.10
C PHE A 407 -4.45 -13.89 -13.90
N VAL A 408 -3.84 -13.23 -12.90
CA VAL A 408 -3.68 -11.73 -12.76
C VAL A 408 -3.46 -10.94 -14.06
N PRO A 409 -2.49 -11.25 -14.94
CA PRO A 409 -2.60 -10.95 -16.39
C PRO A 409 -3.38 -11.84 -17.43
N PHE A 410 -4.02 -13.00 -17.19
CA PHE A 410 -5.10 -13.50 -18.10
C PHE A 410 -6.29 -12.55 -18.13
N TYR A 411 -6.31 -11.60 -17.21
CA TYR A 411 -6.76 -10.29 -17.61
C TYR A 411 -5.94 -9.80 -18.78
N ASP A 412 -4.82 -9.02 -18.67
CA ASP A 412 -4.38 -8.31 -19.88
C ASP A 412 -4.44 -9.09 -21.20
N ARG A 413 -3.86 -10.31 -21.40
CA ARG A 413 -3.96 -10.90 -22.77
C ARG A 413 -5.39 -11.19 -23.24
N ILE A 414 -6.40 -11.36 -22.37
CA ILE A 414 -7.67 -12.01 -22.77
C ILE A 414 -8.98 -11.29 -22.35
N CYS A 415 -9.22 -10.88 -21.10
CA CYS A 415 -10.62 -10.58 -20.71
C CYS A 415 -11.17 -9.16 -21.02
N VAL A 416 -10.37 -8.10 -20.95
CA VAL A 416 -10.74 -6.77 -21.46
C VAL A 416 -10.60 -6.66 -22.95
N PRO A 417 -9.61 -7.23 -23.68
CA PRO A 417 -9.63 -7.02 -25.10
C PRO A 417 -10.96 -7.49 -25.71
N PHE A 418 -11.59 -8.46 -25.06
CA PHE A 418 -13.01 -8.73 -25.15
C PHE A 418 -13.93 -7.56 -24.67
N LEU A 419 -14.17 -7.33 -23.37
CA LEU A 419 -15.23 -6.38 -22.91
C LEU A 419 -14.92 -4.88 -23.08
N ARG A 420 -13.66 -4.51 -23.30
CA ARG A 420 -13.19 -3.17 -23.66
C ARG A 420 -13.55 -2.83 -25.12
N LYS A 421 -13.86 -3.85 -25.93
CA LYS A 421 -14.53 -3.73 -27.23
C LYS A 421 -16.04 -3.45 -27.11
N PHE A 422 -16.64 -3.57 -25.91
CA PHE A 422 -18.09 -3.44 -25.68
C PHE A 422 -18.52 -2.13 -25.04
N THR A 423 -17.86 -1.65 -23.98
CA THR A 423 -18.43 -0.58 -23.14
C THR A 423 -18.13 0.85 -23.60
N GLY A 424 -17.26 1.04 -24.60
CA GLY A 424 -17.03 2.31 -25.32
C GLY A 424 -16.26 3.39 -24.56
N ILE A 425 -16.59 3.61 -23.28
CA ILE A 425 -15.91 4.54 -22.39
C ILE A 425 -14.36 4.34 -22.46
N PRO A 426 -13.49 5.36 -22.59
CA PRO A 426 -12.05 5.30 -23.04
C PRO A 426 -10.98 4.07 -22.88
N THR A 427 -10.54 3.28 -21.83
CA THR A 427 -9.25 3.09 -21.00
C THR A 427 -9.22 2.65 -19.46
N GLY A 428 -10.33 2.36 -18.80
CA GLY A 428 -10.53 1.42 -17.66
C GLY A 428 -12.03 1.07 -17.53
N ILE A 429 -12.67 -0.12 -17.41
CA ILE A 429 -14.10 -0.14 -16.96
C ILE A 429 -14.10 0.26 -15.48
N THR A 430 -14.05 1.57 -15.37
CA THR A 430 -13.36 2.46 -14.50
C THR A 430 -14.18 2.63 -13.25
N HIS A 431 -15.02 3.63 -13.21
CA HIS A 431 -15.02 4.46 -12.04
C HIS A 431 -16.41 4.82 -11.51
N LEU A 432 -16.64 4.32 -10.29
CA LEU A 432 -17.71 4.44 -9.29
C LEU A 432 -18.40 3.09 -9.10
N GLN A 433 -18.45 2.25 -10.14
CA GLN A 433 -18.88 0.87 -10.09
C GLN A 433 -17.88 0.09 -9.28
N ARG A 434 -16.62 0.42 -9.46
CA ARG A 434 -15.58 -0.47 -9.02
C ARG A 434 -15.47 -0.53 -7.52
N ILE A 435 -16.00 0.44 -6.75
CA ILE A 435 -16.12 0.35 -5.29
C ILE A 435 -16.81 -0.94 -5.04
N GLY A 436 -18.11 -0.87 -5.19
CA GLY A 436 -18.96 -1.99 -5.32
C GLY A 436 -18.75 -2.69 -6.60
N VAL A 437 -17.58 -3.15 -6.96
CA VAL A 437 -17.52 -4.51 -7.44
C VAL A 437 -16.37 -5.16 -6.70
N GLY A 438 -16.52 -5.27 -5.39
CA GLY A 438 -17.80 -5.26 -4.68
C GLY A 438 -17.75 -5.21 -3.16
N LEU A 439 -18.86 -4.87 -2.50
CA LEU A 439 -19.36 -5.72 -1.42
C LEU A 439 -20.16 -6.87 -2.08
N ILE A 440 -20.13 -6.93 -3.43
CA ILE A 440 -20.08 -8.16 -4.23
C ILE A 440 -18.69 -8.73 -4.39
N LEU A 441 -17.71 -8.22 -3.65
CA LEU A 441 -16.37 -8.76 -3.55
C LEU A 441 -15.84 -8.63 -2.13
N SER A 442 -16.41 -7.79 -1.23
CA SER A 442 -16.57 -8.13 0.19
C SER A 442 -17.93 -8.18 0.95
N ALA A 443 -18.81 -9.10 0.50
CA ALA A 443 -19.58 -10.04 1.33
C ALA A 443 -19.81 -11.72 1.34
N ILE A 444 -19.67 -12.93 0.53
CA ILE A 444 -19.09 -13.60 -0.83
C ILE A 444 -17.60 -14.07 -0.83
N SER A 445 -16.97 -14.28 0.35
CA SER A 445 -15.65 -14.87 0.69
C SER A 445 -15.46 -15.06 2.15
N MET A 446 -16.01 -16.21 2.59
CA MET A 446 -17.05 -16.25 3.59
C MET A 446 -18.11 -17.39 3.83
N ALA A 447 -18.59 -18.21 2.89
CA ALA A 447 -19.83 -19.02 2.82
C ALA A 447 -20.13 -19.70 1.44
N ILE A 448 -19.24 -19.82 0.44
CA ILE A 448 -18.12 -20.75 0.31
C ILE A 448 -17.57 -21.17 1.70
N ALA A 449 -16.36 -20.85 2.20
CA ALA A 449 -15.84 -20.83 3.60
C ALA A 449 -16.36 -21.76 4.73
N ALA A 450 -17.67 -21.91 4.88
CA ALA A 450 -18.36 -22.89 5.74
C ALA A 450 -19.77 -23.31 5.30
N ILE A 451 -20.13 -23.06 4.04
CA ILE A 451 -20.64 -24.13 3.21
C ILE A 451 -19.50 -25.15 2.98
N ILE A 452 -18.34 -25.03 3.66
CA ILE A 452 -17.44 -26.04 4.25
C ILE A 452 -17.94 -26.89 5.47
N GLU A 453 -19.02 -26.52 6.21
CA GLU A 453 -19.49 -27.10 7.52
C GLU A 453 -20.48 -28.31 7.57
N VAL A 454 -21.82 -28.25 7.34
CA VAL A 454 -22.87 -29.28 7.51
C VAL A 454 -22.47 -30.70 7.15
N LYS A 455 -21.54 -30.88 6.22
CA LYS A 455 -20.83 -32.14 5.99
C LYS A 455 -19.28 -32.21 6.04
N ARG A 456 -18.50 -31.23 6.59
CA ARG A 456 -17.24 -31.50 7.38
C ARG A 456 -17.33 -31.22 8.87
N LYS A 457 -17.97 -30.14 9.31
CA LYS A 457 -18.57 -30.16 10.66
C LYS A 457 -19.61 -31.29 10.72
N GLY A 458 -20.19 -31.65 9.57
CA GLY A 458 -20.71 -33.01 9.37
C GLY A 458 -19.65 -34.11 9.26
N VAL A 459 -18.59 -34.16 8.42
CA VAL A 459 -17.53 -35.23 8.53
C VAL A 459 -17.09 -35.44 9.99
N ALA A 460 -17.00 -34.41 10.82
CA ALA A 460 -16.75 -34.48 12.26
C ALA A 460 -17.92 -35.04 13.09
N ARG A 461 -19.17 -34.80 12.71
CA ARG A 461 -20.42 -35.38 13.26
C ARG A 461 -20.68 -36.78 12.70
N ASP A 462 -20.81 -36.91 11.39
CA ASP A 462 -21.02 -38.08 10.55
C ASP A 462 -19.95 -39.17 10.76
N ASN A 463 -18.70 -38.79 11.09
CA ASN A 463 -17.64 -39.72 11.52
C ASN A 463 -17.26 -39.55 13.01
N ASN A 464 -18.16 -38.99 13.84
CA ASN A 464 -18.09 -38.85 15.30
C ASN A 464 -16.87 -38.13 15.94
N MET A 465 -15.95 -37.59 15.14
CA MET A 465 -14.77 -36.81 15.53
C MET A 465 -15.07 -35.37 16.05
N LEU A 466 -16.24 -35.12 16.67
CA LEU A 466 -16.65 -33.79 17.17
C LEU A 466 -15.79 -33.22 18.31
N ASP A 467 -15.04 -34.07 19.00
CA ASP A 467 -14.03 -33.69 19.99
C ASP A 467 -12.61 -34.21 19.63
N ALA A 468 -12.38 -34.63 18.38
CA ALA A 468 -11.08 -35.15 17.93
C ALA A 468 -9.93 -34.17 18.12
N LEU A 469 -8.73 -34.74 18.22
CA LEU A 469 -7.48 -34.14 18.68
C LEU A 469 -6.63 -33.63 17.49
N PRO A 470 -6.56 -32.32 17.15
CA PRO A 470 -5.83 -31.89 15.95
C PRO A 470 -4.33 -32.22 15.95
N VAL A 471 -3.78 -32.29 14.74
CA VAL A 471 -2.49 -32.91 14.35
C VAL A 471 -2.38 -34.41 14.65
N ILE A 472 -3.03 -34.93 15.70
CA ILE A 472 -3.01 -36.37 16.08
C ILE A 472 -4.11 -37.15 15.36
N GLN A 473 -5.32 -36.60 15.32
CA GLN A 473 -6.52 -37.12 14.69
C GLN A 473 -7.03 -36.09 13.66
N PRO A 474 -6.32 -35.91 12.54
CA PRO A 474 -6.86 -35.15 11.42
C PRO A 474 -8.13 -35.83 10.91
N LEU A 475 -9.15 -35.03 10.54
CA LEU A 475 -10.34 -35.59 9.91
C LEU A 475 -9.99 -36.27 8.58
N PRO A 476 -10.83 -37.21 8.09
CA PRO A 476 -10.69 -37.91 6.80
C PRO A 476 -11.09 -36.99 5.62
N LEU A 477 -10.67 -35.75 5.77
CA LEU A 477 -10.62 -34.69 4.81
C LEU A 477 -9.30 -33.99 5.29
N SER A 478 -8.11 -34.33 4.78
CA SER A 478 -7.53 -34.06 3.44
C SER A 478 -6.71 -32.71 3.49
N ILE A 479 -5.88 -32.35 2.47
CA ILE A 479 -5.08 -31.09 2.20
C ILE A 479 -5.08 -30.12 0.85
N PHE A 480 -5.71 -30.25 -0.39
CA PHE A 480 -5.68 -29.45 -1.73
C PHE A 480 -6.86 -28.51 -2.13
N TRP A 481 -8.08 -29.03 -2.38
CA TRP A 481 -9.30 -28.37 -2.91
C TRP A 481 -9.77 -27.02 -2.33
N LEU A 482 -9.12 -26.46 -1.30
CA LEU A 482 -9.44 -25.19 -0.65
C LEU A 482 -8.21 -24.31 -0.64
N SER A 483 -7.62 -24.16 -1.82
CA SER A 483 -8.11 -23.13 -2.72
C SER A 483 -9.45 -22.53 -2.35
N PHE A 484 -10.62 -23.02 -2.79
CA PHE A 484 -11.98 -22.41 -2.74
C PHE A 484 -12.17 -21.23 -1.79
N GLN A 485 -11.78 -21.36 -0.53
CA GLN A 485 -11.53 -20.25 0.37
C GLN A 485 -10.35 -19.30 -0.15
N TYR A 486 -8.97 -19.46 -0.16
CA TYR A 486 -7.97 -18.54 -0.86
C TYR A 486 -7.95 -18.95 -2.33
N PHE A 487 -9.12 -18.91 -2.90
CA PHE A 487 -9.35 -19.00 -4.32
C PHE A 487 -10.35 -17.96 -4.67
N VAL A 488 -11.51 -18.05 -4.04
CA VAL A 488 -12.51 -17.06 -4.29
C VAL A 488 -12.37 -15.91 -3.34
N PHE A 489 -11.64 -16.05 -2.25
CA PHE A 489 -11.39 -14.94 -1.36
C PHE A 489 -11.00 -13.70 -2.12
N GLY A 490 -9.89 -13.79 -2.78
CA GLY A 490 -9.55 -12.92 -3.85
C GLY A 490 -9.61 -13.71 -5.16
N ILE A 491 -10.77 -14.16 -5.60
CA ILE A 491 -10.97 -14.32 -7.08
C ILE A 491 -10.42 -13.07 -8.08
N ALA A 492 -10.91 -12.19 -7.09
CA ALA A 492 -10.94 -10.83 -6.55
C ALA A 492 -9.68 -10.28 -5.85
N ASP A 493 -8.56 -11.01 -5.82
CA ASP A 493 -7.17 -10.57 -5.90
C ASP A 493 -6.73 -9.19 -5.39
N MET A 494 -5.61 -8.78 -5.98
CA MET A 494 -5.13 -7.42 -6.06
C MET A 494 -6.09 -6.62 -6.96
N PHE A 495 -7.06 -5.94 -6.33
CA PHE A 495 -8.31 -5.61 -7.01
C PHE A 495 -9.03 -4.28 -6.58
N THR A 496 -9.59 -4.09 -5.38
CA THR A 496 -9.45 -2.72 -4.71
C THR A 496 -7.97 -2.58 -4.37
N TYR A 497 -7.08 -3.48 -4.77
CA TYR A 497 -5.65 -3.28 -4.73
C TYR A 497 -5.23 -2.46 -5.94
N VAL A 498 -6.06 -1.43 -6.10
CA VAL A 498 -6.71 -0.87 -7.26
C VAL A 498 -8.16 -0.36 -6.91
N GLY A 499 -8.46 -0.03 -5.63
CA GLY A 499 -9.62 0.66 -4.92
C GLY A 499 -9.70 1.60 -3.61
N LEU A 500 -8.99 1.52 -2.42
CA LEU A 500 -8.38 2.67 -1.64
C LEU A 500 -6.78 2.95 -1.32
N LEU A 501 -5.71 2.58 -2.10
CA LEU A 501 -4.44 3.21 -2.79
C LEU A 501 -4.53 3.85 -4.37
N GLU A 502 -5.12 4.90 -5.11
CA GLU A 502 -5.82 6.29 -5.42
C GLU A 502 -6.80 7.42 -4.86
N PHE A 503 -7.44 7.56 -3.68
CA PHE A 503 -8.54 8.57 -3.29
C PHE A 503 -7.73 9.68 -2.48
N PHE A 504 -6.91 9.30 -1.48
CA PHE A 504 -6.27 10.21 -0.52
C PHE A 504 -4.75 10.57 -0.79
N TYR A 505 -4.16 10.38 -1.99
CA TYR A 505 -3.23 11.31 -2.76
C TYR A 505 -3.47 11.86 -4.38
N SER A 506 -5.37 12.12 -5.75
CA SER A 506 -6.88 12.00 -5.78
C SER A 506 -7.55 13.29 -5.32
N GLU A 507 -7.64 13.56 -4.00
CA GLU A 507 -7.74 14.87 -3.34
C GLU A 507 -6.57 15.43 -2.53
N ALA A 508 -5.97 14.64 -1.64
CA ALA A 508 -5.05 15.08 -0.57
C ALA A 508 -3.76 15.82 -1.01
N PRO A 509 -3.08 16.61 -0.14
CA PRO A 509 -2.59 17.92 -0.60
C PRO A 509 -1.15 18.41 -0.26
N ARG A 510 -0.40 18.98 -1.21
CA ARG A 510 1.04 18.67 -1.48
C ARG A 510 2.07 18.83 -0.35
N SER A 511 1.83 19.57 0.72
CA SER A 511 2.71 19.50 1.91
C SER A 511 2.40 18.27 2.78
N LEU A 512 1.13 17.91 2.85
CA LEU A 512 0.47 16.96 3.75
C LEU A 512 -0.11 15.74 3.06
N LYS A 513 -0.14 15.79 1.74
CA LYS A 513 0.05 14.68 0.83
C LYS A 513 1.30 13.94 1.41
N SER A 514 2.34 14.65 1.92
CA SER A 514 3.46 14.07 2.68
C SER A 514 3.12 13.59 4.10
N THR A 515 1.86 13.21 4.30
CA THR A 515 1.27 12.69 5.53
C THR A 515 -0.03 11.96 5.22
N SER A 516 -0.62 12.09 4.02
CA SER A 516 -1.91 11.45 3.72
C SER A 516 -1.78 9.94 3.49
N THR A 517 -0.56 9.44 3.66
CA THR A 517 -0.33 8.05 4.00
C THR A 517 -0.90 7.76 5.32
N CYS A 518 -0.61 8.56 6.34
CA CYS A 518 -0.76 8.20 7.71
C CYS A 518 -2.24 8.01 8.02
N PHE A 519 -3.13 8.52 7.16
CA PHE A 519 -4.51 8.09 7.05
C PHE A 519 -4.67 6.59 6.83
N LEU A 520 -3.97 5.99 5.85
CA LEU A 520 -3.55 4.59 5.84
C LEU A 520 -2.21 4.16 6.39
N TRP A 521 -1.90 4.75 7.54
CA TRP A 521 -1.27 4.03 8.63
C TRP A 521 -2.30 3.90 9.79
N CYS A 522 -3.29 4.79 9.84
CA CYS A 522 -4.27 4.98 10.91
C CYS A 522 -5.47 4.01 10.93
N ALA A 523 -6.53 4.16 10.13
CA ALA A 523 -7.66 3.23 10.15
C ALA A 523 -7.45 1.82 9.59
N MET A 524 -6.20 1.32 9.60
CA MET A 524 -5.94 -0.10 9.72
C MET A 524 -5.85 -0.34 11.20
N ALA A 525 -4.91 0.30 11.89
CA ALA A 525 -4.91 0.34 13.35
C ALA A 525 -6.23 0.77 14.01
N LEU A 526 -7.09 1.58 13.38
CA LEU A 526 -8.44 1.81 13.93
C LEU A 526 -9.36 0.60 13.78
N GLY A 527 -9.15 -0.23 12.78
CA GLY A 527 -9.58 -1.60 12.74
C GLY A 527 -8.87 -2.55 13.70
N TYR A 528 -8.15 -2.06 14.72
CA TYR A 528 -7.62 -2.89 15.81
C TYR A 528 -8.19 -2.56 17.17
N PHE A 529 -8.27 -1.25 17.43
CA PHE A 529 -9.50 -0.71 18.01
C PHE A 529 -10.73 -1.38 17.36
N LEU A 530 -10.66 -1.87 16.10
CA LEU A 530 -11.63 -2.70 15.40
C LEU A 530 -11.30 -4.18 14.90
N SER A 531 -10.41 -5.02 15.51
CA SER A 531 -10.56 -6.51 15.61
C SER A 531 -10.77 -7.18 16.98
N SER A 532 -9.85 -6.90 17.89
CA SER A 532 -9.89 -7.09 19.33
C SER A 532 -11.31 -6.93 19.94
N ILE A 533 -11.73 -5.70 20.30
CA ILE A 533 -13.10 -5.26 20.72
C ILE A 533 -14.37 -6.07 20.25
N MET A 534 -14.53 -6.72 19.08
CA MET A 534 -15.76 -7.43 18.64
C MET A 534 -15.54 -8.90 18.26
N VAL A 535 -14.31 -9.40 18.28
CA VAL A 535 -14.13 -10.74 18.85
C VAL A 535 -14.64 -10.70 20.29
N LYS A 536 -14.24 -9.67 21.08
CA LYS A 536 -14.72 -9.41 22.45
C LYS A 536 -16.23 -9.06 22.55
N VAL A 537 -16.80 -8.32 21.60
CA VAL A 537 -18.24 -7.98 21.40
C VAL A 537 -19.01 -9.00 20.54
N VAL A 538 -18.50 -10.21 20.39
CA VAL A 538 -19.38 -11.36 20.14
C VAL A 538 -19.18 -12.47 21.16
N ASN A 539 -17.99 -12.60 21.77
CA ASN A 539 -17.75 -13.39 22.98
C ASN A 539 -18.41 -12.82 24.28
N SER A 540 -19.68 -12.41 24.26
CA SER A 540 -20.36 -11.95 25.49
C SER A 540 -21.90 -11.96 25.45
N ALA A 541 -22.57 -11.27 24.53
CA ALA A 541 -24.05 -11.29 24.51
C ALA A 541 -24.66 -12.58 23.90
N THR A 542 -23.82 -13.54 23.54
CA THR A 542 -24.18 -14.96 23.43
C THR A 542 -23.96 -15.77 24.69
N LYS A 543 -23.18 -15.31 25.68
CA LYS A 543 -22.62 -16.11 26.79
C LYS A 543 -23.67 -16.94 27.55
N ASN A 544 -24.92 -16.52 27.42
CA ASN A 544 -26.11 -17.05 28.07
C ASN A 544 -26.89 -18.08 27.24
N ILE A 545 -26.65 -18.20 25.93
CA ILE A 545 -27.53 -18.91 24.99
C ILE A 545 -26.93 -20.29 24.64
N THR A 546 -25.91 -20.70 25.38
CA THR A 546 -24.83 -21.47 24.76
C THR A 546 -23.89 -22.25 25.68
N ALA A 547 -23.45 -23.43 25.23
CA ALA A 547 -22.71 -24.38 26.07
C ALA A 547 -21.24 -24.04 26.43
N SER A 548 -20.63 -22.97 25.89
CA SER A 548 -19.15 -22.83 25.96
C SER A 548 -18.60 -21.41 26.19
N GLY A 549 -19.44 -20.43 26.56
CA GLY A 549 -19.01 -19.06 26.90
C GLY A 549 -19.49 -17.95 25.95
N GLY A 550 -20.44 -18.28 25.08
CA GLY A 550 -21.02 -17.47 23.99
C GLY A 550 -21.35 -18.44 22.84
N TRP A 551 -21.27 -18.12 21.55
CA TRP A 551 -21.16 -19.01 20.34
C TRP A 551 -19.75 -19.61 19.79
N LEU A 552 -18.46 -19.17 20.02
CA LEU A 552 -17.04 -19.43 19.56
C LEU A 552 -15.96 -19.96 20.57
N ALA A 553 -15.81 -19.34 21.77
CA ALA A 553 -14.68 -19.45 22.71
C ALA A 553 -14.48 -20.85 23.33
N GLY A 554 -13.44 -20.98 24.16
CA GLY A 554 -13.02 -22.29 24.67
C GLY A 554 -12.43 -23.17 23.55
N ASN A 555 -11.49 -24.03 23.91
CA ASN A 555 -10.42 -24.33 22.97
C ASN A 555 -10.69 -25.45 21.92
N ASN A 556 -11.72 -26.32 22.05
CA ASN A 556 -11.96 -27.37 21.01
C ASN A 556 -12.52 -26.75 19.78
N ILE A 557 -12.25 -27.43 18.66
CA ILE A 557 -12.73 -26.88 17.43
C ILE A 557 -13.37 -27.81 16.34
N ASN A 558 -13.98 -28.99 16.69
CA ASN A 558 -15.07 -29.71 15.91
C ASN A 558 -16.66 -29.60 16.25
N ARG A 559 -17.21 -29.49 17.50
CA ARG A 559 -18.52 -28.83 17.97
C ARG A 559 -18.82 -27.26 17.94
N ASN A 560 -18.24 -26.29 18.73
CA ASN A 560 -18.23 -24.75 18.70
C ASN A 560 -18.81 -24.07 17.43
N HIS A 561 -19.18 -22.80 17.56
CA HIS A 561 -20.35 -22.27 16.86
C HIS A 561 -20.27 -20.76 16.65
N LEU A 562 -19.23 -20.16 16.07
CA LEU A 562 -18.83 -20.51 14.72
C LEU A 562 -20.13 -20.53 13.76
N ASN A 563 -21.36 -20.23 14.28
CA ASN A 563 -22.80 -20.54 14.01
C ASN A 563 -23.83 -19.37 14.11
N LEU A 564 -23.66 -18.21 14.77
CA LEU A 564 -24.40 -16.96 14.38
C LEU A 564 -23.71 -15.54 14.25
N PHE A 565 -22.36 -15.35 14.19
CA PHE A 565 -21.57 -14.18 13.63
C PHE A 565 -20.91 -14.20 12.15
N TYR A 566 -20.34 -15.27 11.49
CA TYR A 566 -19.96 -15.77 10.09
C TYR A 566 -20.98 -16.34 8.96
N LEU A 567 -22.12 -17.11 9.12
CA LEU A 567 -23.64 -16.58 8.98
C LEU A 567 -24.70 -14.47 10.91
N PHE A 568 -24.02 -13.37 11.42
CA PHE A 568 -24.13 -11.95 10.98
C PHE A 568 -23.39 -11.44 9.72
N LEU A 569 -22.18 -11.90 9.39
CA LEU A 569 -21.25 -11.32 8.42
C LEU A 569 -21.71 -11.19 6.99
N SER A 570 -22.51 -12.17 6.58
CA SER A 570 -23.47 -12.18 5.49
C SER A 570 -24.59 -11.12 5.58
N ILE A 571 -24.57 -10.18 6.54
CA ILE A 571 -25.72 -9.31 6.86
C ILE A 571 -25.39 -7.83 7.13
N LEU A 572 -24.18 -7.38 7.52
CA LEU A 572 -23.83 -5.92 7.57
C LEU A 572 -22.97 -5.35 6.41
N SER A 573 -22.73 -6.10 5.34
CA SER A 573 -22.44 -5.53 4.02
C SER A 573 -23.67 -5.13 3.20
N LEU A 574 -24.87 -5.71 3.32
CA LEU A 574 -26.14 -5.10 2.87
C LEU A 574 -26.15 -3.68 3.37
N ILE A 575 -25.83 -3.57 4.65
CA ILE A 575 -25.82 -2.34 5.38
C ILE A 575 -24.66 -1.47 4.86
N ASN A 576 -23.38 -1.85 4.99
CA ASN A 576 -22.27 -1.02 4.49
C ASN A 576 -22.34 -0.74 2.98
N PHE A 577 -22.99 -1.59 2.19
CA PHE A 577 -23.05 -1.48 0.75
C PHE A 577 -24.15 -0.60 0.24
N PHE A 578 -25.39 -0.85 0.66
CA PHE A 578 -26.49 0.03 0.31
C PHE A 578 -26.25 1.42 0.92
N VAL A 579 -25.59 1.51 2.08
CA VAL A 579 -24.98 2.77 2.59
C VAL A 579 -23.98 3.33 1.59
N TYR A 580 -22.95 2.57 1.23
CA TYR A 580 -21.91 3.00 0.31
C TYR A 580 -22.48 3.49 -1.05
N LEU A 581 -23.48 2.80 -1.64
CA LEU A 581 -24.17 3.21 -2.87
C LEU A 581 -24.74 4.62 -2.78
N LEU A 582 -25.30 4.95 -1.61
CA LEU A 582 -25.95 6.22 -1.34
C LEU A 582 -24.90 7.32 -1.17
N VAL A 583 -23.75 7.00 -0.56
CA VAL A 583 -22.63 7.94 -0.43
C VAL A 583 -22.01 8.22 -1.80
N SER A 584 -21.70 7.20 -2.59
CA SER A 584 -21.08 7.34 -3.91
C SER A 584 -21.95 8.00 -4.96
N LYS A 585 -23.24 7.65 -5.03
CA LYS A 585 -24.20 8.30 -5.94
C LYS A 585 -24.40 9.79 -5.62
N ARG A 586 -24.05 10.23 -4.41
CA ARG A 586 -24.02 11.65 -3.98
C ARG A 586 -22.65 12.31 -4.18
N TYR A 587 -21.60 11.54 -4.45
CA TYR A 587 -20.24 12.04 -4.52
C TYR A 587 -19.99 12.80 -5.85
N LYS A 588 -19.27 13.94 -5.81
CA LYS A 588 -19.03 14.89 -6.93
C LYS A 588 -17.59 14.86 -7.49
N TYR A 589 -17.24 15.68 -8.51
CA TYR A 589 -16.41 15.18 -9.64
C TYR A 589 -15.45 16.16 -10.44
N ARG A 590 -14.80 17.18 -9.86
CA ARG A 590 -13.76 18.16 -10.38
C ARG A 590 -12.96 17.85 -11.70
N PRO A 591 -13.38 18.23 -12.95
CA PRO A 591 -12.98 17.61 -14.26
C PRO A 591 -12.09 18.30 -15.36
N GLN A 592 -11.23 17.49 -16.01
CA GLN A 592 -9.87 17.67 -16.59
C GLN A 592 -9.54 18.79 -17.63
N HIS A 593 -8.92 19.89 -17.21
CA HIS A 593 -8.64 21.18 -17.94
C HIS A 593 -7.41 21.14 -18.96
N LEU A 594 -7.31 22.04 -19.99
CA LEU A 594 -6.49 21.87 -21.25
C LEU A 594 -6.13 23.10 -22.21
N VAL A 595 -4.86 23.42 -22.56
CA VAL A 595 -4.44 24.61 -23.40
C VAL A 595 -4.98 24.64 -24.86
N GLU A 596 -5.22 25.84 -25.43
CA GLU A 596 -5.58 26.06 -26.85
C GLU A 596 -4.72 27.17 -27.52
N ASN A 597 -4.52 27.14 -28.85
CA ASN A 597 -3.59 28.02 -29.59
C ASN A 597 -4.29 28.81 -30.72
N HIS A 598 -4.09 30.14 -30.77
CA HIS A 598 -4.41 30.97 -31.96
C HIS A 598 -3.24 31.05 -32.95
N VAL A 599 -3.55 31.41 -34.20
CA VAL A 599 -2.60 31.70 -35.29
C VAL A 599 -2.78 33.14 -35.76
N VAL A 600 -1.66 33.85 -35.95
CA VAL A 600 -1.55 35.16 -36.64
C VAL A 600 -0.28 35.12 -37.50
N ASP A 601 -0.23 35.95 -38.54
CA ASP A 601 0.63 35.81 -39.73
C ASP A 601 2.16 35.80 -39.55
N GLY A 602 2.82 35.12 -40.51
CA GLY A 602 3.74 35.83 -41.40
C GLY A 602 5.21 36.03 -41.00
N ASN A 603 5.99 34.93 -41.05
CA ASN A 603 7.47 34.92 -41.13
C ASN A 603 8.30 35.50 -39.96
N VAL A 604 9.30 34.73 -39.49
CA VAL A 604 10.75 35.12 -39.41
C VAL A 604 11.60 34.06 -38.65
N LYS A 605 12.83 33.81 -39.14
CA LYS A 605 13.97 33.07 -38.50
C LYS A 605 13.83 31.56 -38.21
N TRP A 606 14.09 30.75 -39.23
CA TRP A 606 14.34 29.30 -39.16
C TRP A 606 15.75 28.90 -38.65
N MET A 607 16.26 29.50 -37.56
CA MET A 607 17.61 29.20 -37.01
C MET A 607 17.67 29.08 -35.47
N GLN A 608 16.54 28.88 -34.79
CA GLN A 608 16.50 28.64 -33.33
C GLN A 608 15.47 27.56 -32.93
N GLN A 609 15.20 26.62 -33.84
CA GLN A 609 14.06 25.70 -33.75
C GLN A 609 14.45 24.22 -33.68
N GLU A 610 15.58 23.81 -34.27
CA GLU A 610 16.07 22.42 -34.20
C GLU A 610 16.63 22.05 -32.82
N GLU A 611 17.46 22.90 -32.20
CA GLU A 611 17.90 22.72 -30.79
C GLU A 611 16.73 22.70 -29.79
N ARG A 612 15.54 23.15 -30.20
CA ARG A 612 14.31 23.13 -29.40
C ARG A 612 13.48 21.86 -29.55
N ALA A 613 13.83 20.98 -30.50
CA ALA A 613 13.11 19.73 -30.79
C ALA A 613 13.74 18.49 -30.12
N GLU A 614 15.05 18.51 -29.85
CA GLU A 614 15.77 17.43 -29.15
C GLU A 614 15.51 17.36 -27.63
N VAL A 615 14.84 18.36 -27.07
CA VAL A 615 14.86 18.68 -25.64
C VAL A 615 13.47 18.50 -25.01
N VAL A 616 13.38 17.69 -23.95
CA VAL A 616 12.11 17.35 -23.30
C VAL A 616 11.77 18.38 -22.21
N ASP A 617 10.73 19.18 -22.46
CA ASP A 617 10.22 20.19 -21.52
C ASP A 617 9.87 19.63 -20.13
N GLY A 618 10.23 20.38 -19.07
CA GLY A 618 9.92 20.05 -17.68
C GLY A 618 10.70 18.86 -17.10
N LYS A 619 11.56 18.21 -17.90
CA LYS A 619 12.38 17.07 -17.47
C LYS A 619 13.88 17.37 -17.67
N VAL A 620 14.69 16.91 -16.72
CA VAL A 620 16.14 17.15 -16.68
C VAL A 620 16.92 15.85 -16.57
N ASP A 621 18.20 15.90 -16.92
CA ASP A 621 19.19 14.98 -16.38
C ASP A 621 19.58 15.37 -14.93
N TRP A 622 20.44 14.59 -14.30
CA TRP A 622 20.96 14.83 -12.95
C TRP A 622 21.81 16.10 -12.80
N LYS A 623 22.42 16.66 -13.86
CA LYS A 623 23.05 17.98 -13.76
C LYS A 623 22.02 19.09 -13.58
N GLY A 624 20.72 18.80 -13.77
CA GLY A 624 19.71 19.83 -13.98
C GLY A 624 19.72 20.39 -15.39
N ARG A 625 20.46 19.78 -16.34
CA ARG A 625 20.41 20.15 -17.76
C ARG A 625 19.12 19.57 -18.34
N LYS A 626 18.49 20.28 -19.28
CA LYS A 626 17.26 19.80 -19.92
C LYS A 626 17.50 18.43 -20.58
N ALA A 627 16.56 17.49 -20.44
CA ALA A 627 16.77 16.11 -20.85
C ALA A 627 16.75 15.96 -22.39
N LEU A 628 17.82 15.39 -22.95
CA LEU A 628 17.93 15.10 -24.39
C LEU A 628 17.18 13.81 -24.76
N LYS A 629 16.27 13.88 -25.73
CA LYS A 629 15.30 12.84 -26.08
C LYS A 629 15.96 11.55 -26.58
N HIS A 630 17.03 11.65 -27.38
CA HIS A 630 17.76 10.51 -27.92
C HIS A 630 18.67 9.79 -26.90
N LYS A 631 18.91 10.39 -25.72
CA LYS A 631 19.93 9.96 -24.75
C LYS A 631 19.36 9.56 -23.39
N HIS A 632 18.20 10.10 -23.04
CA HIS A 632 17.50 9.84 -21.79
C HIS A 632 16.07 9.36 -22.12
N GLY A 633 15.50 8.48 -21.32
CA GLY A 633 14.16 7.93 -21.45
C GLY A 633 14.05 6.69 -22.33
N GLY A 634 12.82 6.24 -22.56
CA GLY A 634 12.48 5.12 -23.44
C GLY A 634 12.59 3.74 -22.79
N MET A 635 11.96 2.75 -23.43
CA MET A 635 11.66 1.44 -22.85
C MET A 635 12.92 0.63 -22.42
N LYS A 636 14.06 0.82 -23.10
CA LYS A 636 15.35 0.18 -22.71
C LYS A 636 15.83 0.63 -21.34
N VAL A 637 15.54 1.86 -20.99
CA VAL A 637 15.91 2.47 -19.71
C VAL A 637 14.88 2.10 -18.66
N SER A 638 13.60 2.16 -19.02
CA SER A 638 12.51 1.73 -18.14
C SER A 638 12.59 0.25 -17.79
N LEU A 639 13.23 -0.63 -18.59
CA LEU A 639 13.56 -2.01 -18.19
C LEU A 639 14.29 -2.11 -16.84
N LEU A 640 15.02 -1.06 -16.47
CA LEU A 640 15.75 -0.95 -15.22
C LEU A 640 14.91 -0.29 -14.12
N ILE A 641 13.64 0.00 -14.38
CA ILE A 641 12.58 0.29 -13.40
C ILE A 641 11.58 -0.86 -13.40
N LEU A 642 11.43 -1.58 -14.52
CA LEU A 642 10.62 -2.78 -14.64
C LEU A 642 11.23 -3.94 -13.89
N ALA A 643 12.52 -4.23 -14.09
CA ALA A 643 13.22 -5.12 -13.17
C ALA A 643 13.00 -4.59 -11.76
N ALA A 644 13.14 -3.30 -11.47
CA ALA A 644 12.77 -2.72 -10.18
C ALA A 644 11.27 -2.77 -9.79
N ILE A 645 10.35 -3.44 -10.49
CA ILE A 645 8.93 -3.62 -10.09
C ILE A 645 8.45 -5.07 -10.31
N ALA A 646 9.23 -5.90 -10.99
CA ALA A 646 9.30 -7.34 -10.69
C ALA A 646 9.98 -7.52 -9.39
N ILE A 647 11.08 -6.81 -9.30
CA ILE A 647 12.17 -6.87 -8.39
C ILE A 647 12.15 -5.50 -7.65
N GLU A 648 10.98 -4.93 -7.32
CA GLU A 648 10.30 -4.61 -5.94
C GLU A 648 8.22 -6.44 -4.67
N ASN A 649 7.51 -7.43 -5.32
CA ASN A 649 6.35 -8.23 -5.07
C ASN A 649 6.81 -9.68 -5.15
N MET A 650 7.86 -9.98 -5.96
CA MET A 650 8.96 -10.92 -5.58
C MET A 650 9.28 -10.78 -4.09
N GLY A 651 9.06 -9.61 -3.51
CA GLY A 651 9.20 -9.41 -2.10
C GLY A 651 7.91 -9.29 -1.35
N THR A 652 7.46 -8.06 -1.24
CA THR A 652 6.34 -7.58 -0.42
C THR A 652 5.04 -8.36 -0.60
N LEU A 653 4.86 -9.05 -1.73
CA LEU A 653 3.64 -9.76 -2.08
C LEU A 653 3.60 -11.21 -1.58
N SER A 654 4.71 -11.72 -1.03
CA SER A 654 4.66 -12.88 -0.15
C SER A 654 4.34 -12.49 1.26
N LEU A 655 4.99 -11.45 1.74
CA LEU A 655 4.62 -10.81 2.99
C LEU A 655 3.16 -10.33 3.00
N ALA A 656 2.60 -10.03 1.84
CA ALA A 656 1.21 -9.66 1.72
C ALA A 656 0.23 -10.74 2.11
N VAL A 657 0.63 -11.95 1.77
CA VAL A 657 -0.24 -13.09 1.78
C VAL A 657 0.07 -13.82 3.04
N ASN A 658 1.24 -14.41 3.02
CA ASN A 658 2.07 -14.71 4.12
C ASN A 658 2.57 -13.42 4.83
N LEU A 659 1.72 -12.66 5.52
CA LEU A 659 2.01 -12.35 6.93
C LEU A 659 0.98 -13.15 7.80
N VAL A 660 0.56 -14.32 7.29
CA VAL A 660 -0.17 -15.40 7.97
C VAL A 660 0.61 -16.54 8.58
N SER A 661 1.72 -16.99 7.97
CA SER A 661 2.51 -18.13 8.43
C SER A 661 4.08 -17.87 8.69
N TYR A 662 4.91 -17.30 9.64
CA TYR A 662 5.30 -16.73 11.04
C TYR A 662 4.72 -15.77 12.30
N PHE A 663 3.57 -14.96 12.48
CA PHE A 663 2.34 -14.70 13.41
C PHE A 663 1.08 -15.66 13.69
N ASN A 664 0.76 -16.72 12.92
CA ASN A 664 0.05 -17.96 13.37
C ASN A 664 0.67 -19.47 13.60
N GLY A 665 1.81 -19.66 14.34
CA GLY A 665 2.70 -20.76 14.90
C GLY A 665 3.96 -20.47 15.87
N ILE A 666 4.66 -19.33 16.04
CA ILE A 666 5.53 -18.94 17.22
C ILE A 666 5.23 -17.76 18.26
N MET A 667 4.00 -17.18 18.32
CA MET A 667 3.11 -16.11 18.92
C MET A 667 1.87 -16.70 19.63
N HIS A 668 1.56 -18.00 19.64
CA HIS A 668 0.36 -18.67 20.17
C HIS A 668 -1.07 -18.04 19.87
N TYR A 669 -1.28 -16.75 20.06
CA TYR A 669 -2.29 -15.81 19.62
C TYR A 669 -3.31 -16.29 18.58
N GLU A 670 -4.45 -16.80 19.05
CA GLU A 670 -5.57 -17.31 18.27
C GLU A 670 -5.76 -16.64 16.92
N LEU A 671 -6.16 -17.50 16.03
CA LEU A 671 -7.09 -17.37 14.94
C LEU A 671 -8.10 -16.18 14.90
N ALA A 672 -8.10 -15.13 15.72
CA ALA A 672 -8.79 -13.89 15.38
C ALA A 672 -7.89 -12.96 14.58
N ASP A 673 -6.61 -12.80 14.94
CA ASP A 673 -5.93 -11.57 14.53
C ASP A 673 -4.56 -11.57 13.82
N ALA A 674 -3.76 -12.64 13.58
CA ALA A 674 -2.60 -12.64 12.65
C ALA A 674 -2.96 -11.99 11.36
N ALA A 675 -4.24 -12.13 11.02
CA ALA A 675 -4.82 -11.72 9.80
C ALA A 675 -5.25 -10.33 9.81
N ASN A 676 -5.85 -9.84 10.88
CA ASN A 676 -5.77 -8.43 11.08
C ASN A 676 -4.34 -8.07 10.90
N MET A 677 -3.37 -8.82 11.37
CA MET A 677 -1.98 -8.58 11.05
C MET A 677 -1.53 -8.83 9.58
N VAL A 678 -2.37 -8.71 8.57
CA VAL A 678 -2.02 -8.02 7.32
C VAL A 678 -2.98 -6.95 6.88
N THR A 679 -4.19 -6.90 7.41
CA THR A 679 -4.93 -5.66 7.39
C THR A 679 -4.82 -4.96 8.74
N ASP A 680 -3.60 -4.84 9.33
CA ASP A 680 -2.76 -3.65 9.39
C ASP A 680 -1.42 -3.67 8.66
N TYR A 681 -0.87 -4.77 8.12
CA TYR A 681 0.33 -4.62 7.28
C TYR A 681 0.09 -4.04 5.89
N MET A 682 -0.59 -4.75 5.00
CA MET A 682 -0.51 -4.51 3.56
C MET A 682 -1.22 -3.27 3.11
N GLY A 683 -2.52 -3.09 3.35
CA GLY A 683 -3.11 -1.75 3.40
C GLY A 683 -2.64 -0.95 4.59
N VAL A 684 -1.38 -1.00 4.94
CA VAL A 684 -0.75 0.14 5.56
C VAL A 684 0.44 0.45 4.68
N SER A 685 1.28 -0.56 4.41
CA SER A 685 2.53 -0.73 3.62
C SER A 685 2.82 0.00 2.29
N TYR A 686 2.09 1.06 2.05
CA TYR A 686 1.30 1.04 0.84
C TYR A 686 0.45 2.29 0.76
N MET A 687 -0.27 2.73 1.81
CA MET A 687 -0.54 4.16 1.83
C MET A 687 0.78 4.87 1.87
N LEU A 688 1.82 4.39 2.58
CA LEU A 688 3.08 5.13 2.76
C LEU A 688 3.77 5.50 1.47
N SER A 689 3.32 4.87 0.40
CA SER A 689 3.47 5.32 -0.95
C SER A 689 3.30 6.81 -1.11
N ILE A 690 2.17 7.32 -0.64
CA ILE A 690 1.75 8.70 -0.70
C ILE A 690 2.82 9.63 -0.15
N VAL A 691 3.14 9.61 1.14
CA VAL A 691 3.98 10.57 1.90
C VAL A 691 5.23 10.78 1.11
N VAL A 692 5.79 9.64 0.77
CA VAL A 692 7.12 9.55 0.26
C VAL A 692 7.07 9.99 -1.20
N ALA A 693 6.14 9.49 -1.99
CA ALA A 693 5.83 10.01 -3.31
C ALA A 693 5.27 11.44 -3.36
N VAL A 694 5.11 12.12 -2.22
CA VAL A 694 4.79 13.54 -2.14
C VAL A 694 5.98 14.35 -1.98
N LEU A 695 6.77 14.03 -0.93
CA LEU A 695 8.11 14.54 -0.85
C LEU A 695 8.70 14.38 -2.25
N ALA A 696 8.51 13.25 -2.92
CA ALA A 696 8.82 13.06 -4.33
C ALA A 696 8.26 14.07 -5.34
N ASP A 697 6.97 14.41 -5.29
CA ASP A 697 6.41 15.41 -6.20
C ASP A 697 6.74 16.85 -5.79
N THR A 698 7.32 17.10 -4.61
CA THR A 698 7.46 18.45 -4.03
C THR A 698 8.88 18.87 -3.64
N TRP A 699 9.54 18.09 -2.78
CA TRP A 699 10.71 18.50 -1.99
C TRP A 699 11.91 17.55 -2.15
N ILE A 700 11.64 16.29 -2.51
CA ILE A 700 12.58 15.18 -2.66
C ILE A 700 12.77 14.84 -4.15
N GLY A 701 11.72 14.68 -4.96
CA GLY A 701 11.84 14.17 -6.34
C GLY A 701 11.51 12.67 -6.46
N ARG A 702 10.74 12.27 -7.48
CA ARG A 702 10.30 10.87 -7.78
C ARG A 702 11.41 9.84 -7.65
N TYR A 703 12.51 10.10 -8.35
CA TYR A 703 13.73 9.32 -8.23
C TYR A 703 14.21 9.21 -6.78
N LYS A 704 14.45 10.35 -6.14
CA LYS A 704 14.96 10.39 -4.76
C LYS A 704 14.00 9.75 -3.78
N SER A 705 12.73 9.66 -4.10
CA SER A 705 11.67 9.06 -3.27
C SER A 705 11.61 7.55 -3.38
N VAL A 706 11.72 6.96 -4.58
CA VAL A 706 12.08 5.53 -4.74
C VAL A 706 13.28 5.22 -3.85
N VAL A 707 14.29 6.07 -3.99
CA VAL A 707 15.56 6.06 -3.29
C VAL A 707 15.43 6.40 -1.79
N ILE A 708 14.32 7.01 -1.38
CA ILE A 708 13.87 7.31 -0.01
C ILE A 708 12.71 6.36 0.36
N SER A 709 12.64 5.19 -0.29
CA SER A 709 11.73 4.08 0.04
C SER A 709 12.29 2.66 -0.11
N GLY A 710 13.41 2.49 -0.82
CA GLY A 710 14.40 1.38 -0.73
C GLY A 710 15.80 1.49 0.02
N PHE A 711 16.14 2.09 1.22
CA PHE A 711 15.44 4.25 3.06
C PHE A 711 13.99 4.52 3.65
N PHE A 712 13.61 3.90 4.79
CA PHE A 712 12.51 2.96 5.00
C PHE A 712 12.86 1.44 4.79
N GLU A 713 12.31 0.69 3.83
CA GLU A 713 12.16 -0.79 3.85
C GLU A 713 13.30 -1.78 4.27
N SER A 714 14.53 -1.67 3.70
CA SER A 714 15.85 -2.54 3.66
C SER A 714 15.73 -3.25 5.03
N LEU A 715 15.58 -2.41 6.04
CA LEU A 715 16.32 -2.49 7.25
C LEU A 715 15.41 -2.86 8.39
N GLY A 716 14.18 -3.30 8.14
CA GLY A 716 13.29 -3.67 9.24
C GLY A 716 12.21 -4.65 8.91
N LEU A 717 11.87 -4.64 7.62
CA LEU A 717 11.61 -5.87 6.92
C LEU A 717 12.82 -6.78 7.07
N ALA A 718 13.95 -6.20 7.52
CA ALA A 718 15.12 -6.81 8.10
C ALA A 718 15.26 -6.90 9.65
N LEU A 719 14.86 -5.94 10.44
CA LEU A 719 14.71 -6.08 11.90
C LEU A 719 13.85 -7.20 12.48
N LEU A 720 12.61 -7.43 12.06
CA LEU A 720 11.73 -8.38 12.79
C LEU A 720 12.20 -9.85 12.80
N THR A 721 13.45 -10.02 12.39
CA THR A 721 14.38 -11.11 12.27
C THR A 721 14.92 -11.52 13.54
N VAL A 722 15.43 -10.58 14.32
CA VAL A 722 16.26 -10.97 15.44
C VAL A 722 15.49 -11.99 16.24
N GLN A 723 14.18 -11.77 16.39
CA GLN A 723 13.05 -12.72 16.47
C GLN A 723 13.19 -14.17 15.93
N ALA A 724 14.35 -14.65 15.49
CA ALA A 724 14.91 -15.99 15.58
C ALA A 724 16.15 -16.21 16.51
N HIS A 725 17.48 -16.20 16.18
CA HIS A 725 18.64 -17.01 16.81
C HIS A 725 18.81 -17.17 18.35
N MET A 726 17.86 -16.79 19.20
CA MET A 726 18.02 -16.70 20.63
C MET A 726 16.67 -16.86 21.40
N GLY A 727 16.62 -17.51 22.59
CA GLY A 727 15.46 -17.68 23.54
C GLY A 727 14.90 -16.97 24.91
N ARG A 728 15.17 -16.03 25.96
CA ARG A 728 15.74 -14.57 26.37
C ARG A 728 15.74 -13.18 25.40
N LEU A 729 14.82 -12.40 24.52
CA LEU A 729 13.22 -11.95 24.25
C LEU A 729 11.74 -12.72 23.92
N LYS A 730 11.52 -14.00 23.41
CA LYS A 730 10.35 -14.86 23.02
C LYS A 730 10.05 -16.06 23.96
N PRO A 731 8.75 -16.41 24.14
CA PRO A 731 8.12 -17.54 24.91
C PRO A 731 8.56 -18.98 24.58
N ALA A 732 7.70 -20.03 24.41
CA ALA A 732 8.13 -21.44 24.21
C ALA A 732 7.09 -22.42 23.54
N ILE A 733 7.22 -23.76 23.65
CA ILE A 733 6.71 -24.79 22.68
C ILE A 733 5.54 -25.78 23.15
N CYS A 734 4.21 -25.56 22.97
CA CYS A 734 3.12 -26.61 22.84
C CYS A 734 2.75 -26.69 21.33
N ASN A 735 1.44 -26.61 20.99
CA ASN A 735 0.79 -26.66 19.67
C ASN A 735 -0.69 -26.19 19.86
N VAL A 736 -1.46 -25.60 18.91
CA VAL A 736 -2.70 -24.79 19.22
C VAL A 736 -3.85 -24.91 18.22
N TYR A 737 -3.52 -25.55 17.13
CA TYR A 737 -4.34 -26.57 16.50
C TYR A 737 -5.25 -27.34 17.48
N VAL A 738 -4.74 -27.49 18.69
CA VAL A 738 -5.07 -28.30 19.83
C VAL A 738 -6.04 -27.52 20.80
N LYS A 739 -6.58 -28.12 21.90
CA LYS A 739 -7.94 -27.87 22.47
C LYS A 739 -8.27 -27.45 23.97
N ASP A 740 -7.35 -27.21 24.92
CA ASP A 740 -7.58 -27.10 26.38
C ASP A 740 -6.53 -26.23 27.07
N ALA A 741 -5.29 -26.74 27.07
CA ALA A 741 -4.04 -26.03 27.26
C ALA A 741 -3.95 -24.78 26.38
N HIS A 742 -4.69 -23.75 26.79
CA HIS A 742 -4.09 -22.91 27.82
C HIS A 742 -2.58 -23.03 27.67
N CYS A 743 -2.03 -22.14 26.89
CA CYS A 743 -0.61 -22.01 26.70
C CYS A 743 -0.43 -20.39 26.36
N GLU A 744 0.44 -19.44 26.86
CA GLU A 744 0.13 -17.97 27.22
C GLU A 744 0.54 -16.81 26.31
N LYS A 745 -0.23 -15.70 26.24
CA LYS A 745 -0.06 -14.55 25.34
C LYS A 745 0.78 -13.36 25.83
N LEU A 746 1.18 -12.47 24.93
CA LEU A 746 2.33 -11.53 25.00
C LEU A 746 2.42 -10.46 26.11
N SER A 747 1.71 -10.60 27.22
CA SER A 747 1.29 -9.63 28.27
C SER A 747 2.25 -8.61 28.95
N GLY A 748 1.75 -7.94 29.99
CA GLY A 748 2.52 -7.02 30.85
C GLY A 748 2.09 -5.55 30.68
N LYS A 749 3.02 -4.66 30.28
CA LYS A 749 2.71 -3.27 29.90
C LYS A 749 3.66 -2.75 28.82
N GLN A 750 3.27 -2.70 27.53
CA GLN A 750 4.18 -2.25 26.47
C GLN A 750 3.96 -2.71 25.00
N GLU A 751 3.75 -4.01 24.77
CA GLU A 751 3.55 -4.69 23.46
C GLU A 751 4.74 -4.69 22.44
N ALA A 752 5.76 -3.84 22.58
CA ALA A 752 6.53 -3.32 21.42
C ALA A 752 7.81 -4.00 20.85
N PHE A 753 7.84 -5.30 20.49
CA PHE A 753 8.98 -5.92 19.76
C PHE A 753 8.71 -6.20 18.31
N LEU A 754 7.53 -6.72 17.97
CA LEU A 754 7.17 -6.77 16.58
C LEU A 754 6.50 -5.42 16.17
N LEU A 755 6.02 -4.57 17.13
CA LEU A 755 5.17 -3.36 16.95
C LEU A 755 5.65 -2.24 15.99
N ILE A 756 6.36 -1.25 16.55
CA ILE A 756 6.92 -0.05 15.94
C ILE A 756 7.58 -0.43 14.59
N GLY A 757 8.32 -1.54 14.56
CA GLY A 757 8.01 -2.67 13.70
C GLY A 757 8.03 -2.58 12.19
N LEU A 758 7.67 -3.72 11.64
CA LEU A 758 6.35 -3.89 11.07
C LEU A 758 5.68 -2.56 10.58
N TYR A 759 5.33 -1.59 11.46
CA TYR A 759 4.88 -0.19 11.18
C TYR A 759 5.77 0.58 10.15
N LEU A 760 6.89 0.04 9.62
CA LEU A 760 7.84 0.74 8.73
C LEU A 760 8.36 -0.02 7.48
N LEU A 761 7.93 -1.26 7.18
CA LEU A 761 8.43 -2.11 6.05
C LEU A 761 8.08 -1.52 4.70
N ALA A 762 6.84 -1.63 4.29
CA ALA A 762 5.75 -0.96 4.96
C ALA A 762 5.85 0.57 4.76
N PHE A 763 6.71 1.36 5.42
CA PHE A 763 6.98 2.76 5.06
C PHE A 763 7.79 2.84 3.75
N GLY A 764 8.62 1.83 3.47
CA GLY A 764 9.36 1.76 2.22
C GLY A 764 8.64 1.07 1.07
N SER A 765 8.12 -0.16 1.20
CA SER A 765 7.27 -0.84 0.19
C SER A 765 6.33 0.16 -0.46
N ALA A 766 5.63 0.86 0.41
CA ALA A 766 5.05 2.16 0.22
C ALA A 766 5.73 3.04 -0.84
N GLY A 767 6.64 3.94 -0.44
CA GLY A 767 7.17 4.94 -1.36
C GLY A 767 7.91 4.36 -2.55
N LEU A 768 8.27 3.07 -2.50
CA LEU A 768 8.75 2.27 -3.61
C LEU A 768 7.65 2.12 -4.65
N LYS A 769 6.64 1.31 -4.33
CA LYS A 769 5.42 1.10 -5.12
C LYS A 769 4.90 2.41 -5.66
N ALA A 770 4.92 3.45 -4.84
CA ALA A 770 4.60 4.79 -5.22
C ALA A 770 5.43 5.35 -6.39
N SER A 771 6.70 5.56 -6.10
CA SER A 771 7.53 6.50 -6.85
C SER A 771 8.13 5.81 -8.06
N LEU A 772 8.23 4.48 -8.04
CA LEU A 772 8.82 3.69 -9.12
C LEU A 772 7.96 3.68 -10.39
N PRO A 773 6.66 3.34 -10.37
CA PRO A 773 5.80 3.40 -11.55
C PRO A 773 5.77 4.78 -12.20
N SER A 774 5.70 5.84 -11.39
CA SER A 774 5.72 7.21 -11.93
C SER A 774 7.08 7.60 -12.46
N HIS A 775 8.16 7.24 -11.77
CA HIS A 775 9.48 7.54 -12.28
C HIS A 775 9.79 6.74 -13.56
N GLY A 776 9.24 5.54 -13.72
CA GLY A 776 9.34 4.76 -14.96
C GLY A 776 8.45 5.27 -16.09
N ALA A 777 7.29 5.85 -15.76
CA ALA A 777 6.44 6.54 -16.72
C ALA A 777 7.00 7.91 -17.13
N ASP A 778 7.74 8.59 -16.24
CA ASP A 778 8.48 9.81 -16.56
C ASP A 778 9.55 9.61 -17.64
N GLN A 779 9.92 8.37 -17.95
CA GLN A 779 10.88 8.05 -19.01
C GLN A 779 10.35 8.27 -20.41
N PHE A 780 9.08 8.61 -20.56
CA PHE A 780 8.43 8.86 -21.84
C PHE A 780 7.96 10.31 -21.93
N ASP A 781 7.99 10.87 -23.13
CA ASP A 781 7.36 12.15 -23.47
C ASP A 781 5.95 11.90 -24.01
N GLU A 782 4.94 12.42 -23.33
CA GLU A 782 3.53 12.29 -23.71
C GLU A 782 3.17 13.15 -24.94
N ARG A 783 4.02 14.13 -25.29
CA ARG A 783 3.86 14.91 -26.53
C ARG A 783 4.32 14.12 -27.76
N ASP A 784 5.00 12.98 -27.57
CA ASP A 784 5.48 12.12 -28.65
C ASP A 784 4.62 10.87 -28.81
N PRO A 785 3.92 10.68 -29.95
CA PRO A 785 3.04 9.53 -30.13
C PRO A 785 3.78 8.18 -30.15
N LYS A 786 5.11 8.15 -30.37
CA LYS A 786 5.91 6.92 -30.31
C LYS A 786 6.30 6.56 -28.87
N GLU A 787 6.59 7.55 -28.03
CA GLU A 787 6.95 7.31 -26.62
C GLU A 787 5.74 7.15 -25.72
N ALA A 788 4.66 7.92 -25.95
CA ALA A 788 3.38 7.72 -25.27
C ALA A 788 2.83 6.29 -25.45
N MET A 789 3.07 5.69 -26.63
CA MET A 789 2.76 4.27 -26.86
C MET A 789 3.67 3.33 -26.04
N GLN A 790 4.98 3.58 -25.99
CA GLN A 790 5.91 2.80 -25.17
C GLN A 790 5.61 2.91 -23.67
N MET A 791 5.02 4.01 -23.20
CA MET A 791 4.62 4.21 -21.80
C MET A 791 3.52 3.25 -21.34
N SER A 792 2.55 2.92 -22.20
CA SER A 792 1.54 1.88 -21.90
C SER A 792 2.16 0.48 -21.89
N THR A 793 3.09 0.20 -22.81
CA THR A 793 3.90 -1.03 -22.79
C THR A 793 4.81 -1.11 -21.55
N PHE A 794 5.30 0.02 -21.03
CA PHE A 794 5.96 0.07 -19.73
C PHE A 794 4.99 -0.31 -18.61
N PHE A 795 3.79 0.27 -18.50
CA PHE A 795 2.85 -0.11 -17.43
C PHE A 795 2.38 -1.58 -17.54
N ASN A 796 2.17 -2.11 -18.75
CA ASN A 796 1.96 -3.54 -18.98
C ASN A 796 3.14 -4.37 -18.45
N ALA A 797 4.35 -4.03 -18.89
CA ALA A 797 5.56 -4.74 -18.48
C ALA A 797 5.89 -4.54 -17.00
N LEU A 798 5.37 -3.50 -16.35
CA LEU A 798 5.53 -3.21 -14.93
C LEU A 798 4.76 -4.22 -14.11
N LEU A 799 3.52 -4.54 -14.50
CA LEU A 799 2.81 -5.65 -13.88
C LEU A 799 3.34 -7.03 -14.33
N LEU A 800 3.84 -7.20 -15.57
CA LEU A 800 4.60 -8.42 -15.92
C LEU A 800 5.74 -8.59 -14.96
N ALA A 801 6.37 -7.48 -14.62
CA ALA A 801 7.39 -7.46 -13.65
C ALA A 801 6.78 -7.84 -12.29
N VAL A 802 5.84 -7.11 -11.68
CA VAL A 802 5.14 -7.50 -10.41
C VAL A 802 4.81 -9.00 -10.35
N CYS A 803 4.44 -9.61 -11.48
CA CYS A 803 4.18 -11.04 -11.66
C CYS A 803 5.41 -11.97 -11.86
N ILE A 804 6.50 -11.58 -12.52
CA ILE A 804 7.79 -12.33 -12.56
C ILE A 804 8.52 -12.18 -11.23
N GLY A 805 8.40 -11.00 -10.67
CA GLY A 805 8.54 -10.74 -9.27
C GLY A 805 7.80 -11.79 -8.48
N GLY A 806 6.50 -11.75 -8.65
CA GLY A 806 5.62 -12.77 -8.20
C GLY A 806 6.21 -14.19 -8.37
N ALA A 807 6.61 -14.57 -9.59
CA ALA A 807 7.20 -15.88 -9.91
C ALA A 807 8.11 -16.39 -8.80
N LEU A 808 9.03 -15.55 -8.34
CA LEU A 808 9.99 -15.95 -7.35
C LEU A 808 9.57 -15.56 -5.93
N SER A 809 8.85 -14.46 -5.61
CA SER A 809 8.23 -14.26 -4.26
C SER A 809 7.30 -15.38 -3.87
N LEU A 810 6.81 -16.04 -4.88
CA LEU A 810 5.61 -16.78 -4.82
C LEU A 810 5.83 -18.21 -5.34
N THR A 811 7.03 -18.61 -5.81
CA THR A 811 7.43 -20.04 -5.96
C THR A 811 8.62 -20.38 -5.09
N PHE A 812 9.83 -19.96 -5.47
CA PHE A 812 11.11 -20.31 -4.86
C PHE A 812 11.33 -19.60 -3.56
N ASN A 813 10.71 -18.42 -3.40
CA ASN A 813 10.39 -17.93 -2.09
C ASN A 813 9.70 -19.09 -1.44
N VAL A 814 8.44 -19.27 -1.75
CA VAL A 814 7.64 -20.03 -0.85
C VAL A 814 7.81 -21.56 -1.03
N TYR A 815 8.93 -21.97 -1.67
CA TYR A 815 9.64 -23.26 -1.77
C TYR A 815 11.02 -23.40 -1.01
N ILE A 816 11.70 -22.41 -0.41
CA ILE A 816 12.80 -22.69 0.59
C ILE A 816 12.36 -22.38 2.02
N GLN A 817 11.09 -22.30 2.17
CA GLN A 817 10.29 -21.54 3.08
C GLN A 817 9.78 -22.03 4.66
N ASP A 818 8.87 -22.84 5.41
CA ASP A 818 8.17 -24.22 5.68
C ASP A 818 8.90 -25.59 5.97
N ASN A 819 9.04 -26.49 4.98
CA ASN A 819 9.63 -27.82 4.91
C ASN A 819 11.00 -28.10 5.52
N ASN A 820 11.80 -27.08 5.74
CA ASN A 820 12.75 -27.00 6.81
C ASN A 820 12.31 -25.84 7.73
N GLY A 821 11.59 -24.82 7.19
CA GLY A 821 10.93 -23.51 7.50
C GLY A 821 11.37 -21.96 7.81
N TRP A 822 10.88 -21.20 8.81
CA TRP A 822 11.25 -19.80 9.16
C TRP A 822 12.75 -19.39 9.37
N ASP A 823 13.01 -18.29 10.08
CA ASP A 823 14.30 -17.81 10.58
C ASP A 823 15.36 -17.38 9.57
N TRP A 824 15.28 -17.83 8.32
CA TRP A 824 16.38 -17.85 7.34
C TRP A 824 16.06 -16.97 6.12
N GLY A 825 14.77 -16.75 5.86
CA GLY A 825 14.23 -16.16 4.64
C GLY A 825 13.14 -15.18 4.93
N PHE A 826 13.22 -14.52 6.05
CA PHE A 826 13.47 -13.17 5.67
C PHE A 826 15.02 -13.02 5.34
N GLY A 827 15.97 -13.87 5.71
CA GLY A 827 17.44 -13.62 5.51
C GLY A 827 17.95 -13.51 4.13
N ILE A 828 17.82 -14.57 3.34
CA ILE A 828 18.07 -14.36 1.93
C ILE A 828 16.98 -13.41 1.37
N SER A 829 15.89 -13.04 2.08
CA SER A 829 14.78 -12.07 1.77
C SER A 829 15.19 -10.61 1.93
N THR A 830 16.36 -10.40 2.49
CA THR A 830 16.94 -9.08 2.51
C THR A 830 17.66 -8.77 1.20
N VAL A 831 18.32 -9.71 0.50
CA VAL A 831 19.16 -9.50 -0.71
C VAL A 831 18.53 -9.56 -2.14
N ALA A 832 17.47 -8.84 -2.52
CA ALA A 832 16.41 -8.18 -1.76
C ALA A 832 16.50 -6.70 -1.71
N ILE A 833 15.82 -6.11 -0.74
CA ILE A 833 15.55 -4.68 -0.78
C ILE A 833 16.94 -3.99 -0.92
N VAL A 834 18.04 -4.67 -0.58
CA VAL A 834 19.36 -4.32 -1.07
C VAL A 834 19.78 -4.72 -2.48
N PHE A 835 19.49 -5.87 -3.07
CA PHE A 835 19.88 -6.14 -4.45
C PHE A 835 19.22 -5.16 -5.47
N GLY A 836 18.53 -4.11 -4.97
CA GLY A 836 18.13 -2.87 -5.63
C GLY A 836 18.20 -1.63 -4.74
N THR A 837 19.27 -0.87 -4.73
CA THR A 837 20.50 -1.14 -4.03
C THR A 837 21.50 -2.13 -4.73
N ILE A 838 21.07 -2.87 -5.78
CA ILE A 838 21.77 -3.40 -6.99
C ILE A 838 21.03 -3.15 -8.38
N ILE A 839 20.88 -4.05 -9.37
CA ILE A 839 21.27 -3.88 -10.83
C ILE A 839 20.61 -2.79 -11.77
N PHE A 840 20.31 -1.55 -11.35
CA PHE A 840 19.32 -0.64 -12.02
C PHE A 840 19.94 0.33 -12.97
N ALA A 841 20.48 1.42 -12.47
CA ALA A 841 20.80 2.59 -13.24
C ALA A 841 22.00 2.42 -14.20
N PHE A 842 21.78 1.78 -15.34
CA PHE A 842 21.97 2.56 -16.55
C PHE A 842 20.90 3.67 -16.61
N GLY A 843 19.74 3.47 -15.97
CA GLY A 843 18.87 4.42 -15.24
C GLY A 843 19.30 5.88 -15.07
N LEU A 844 19.54 6.49 -13.90
CA LEU A 844 19.40 7.96 -13.73
C LEU A 844 20.04 8.88 -14.81
N PRO A 845 21.27 8.62 -15.29
CA PRO A 845 21.85 9.18 -16.52
C PRO A 845 21.19 8.94 -17.85
N LEU A 846 20.52 7.81 -17.98
CA LEU A 846 19.55 7.57 -19.02
C LEU A 846 18.12 7.93 -18.55
N TYR A 847 17.84 8.34 -17.31
CA TYR A 847 16.51 8.72 -16.87
C TYR A 847 16.25 10.19 -17.14
N ARG A 848 15.03 10.46 -17.56
CA ARG A 848 14.41 11.78 -17.49
C ARG A 848 13.87 11.96 -16.07
N ILE A 849 14.37 12.97 -15.37
CA ILE A 849 13.91 13.34 -14.02
C ILE A 849 12.87 14.44 -14.20
N HIS A 850 11.64 14.20 -13.74
CA HIS A 850 10.67 15.28 -13.58
C HIS A 850 11.21 16.26 -12.52
N ILE A 851 11.39 17.53 -12.87
CA ILE A 851 11.74 18.55 -11.87
C ILE A 851 10.58 18.61 -10.89
N ALA A 852 10.83 18.43 -9.59
CA ALA A 852 9.84 18.81 -8.59
C ALA A 852 9.74 20.34 -8.64
N HIS A 853 8.75 20.86 -9.36
CA HIS A 853 8.47 22.28 -9.29
C HIS A 853 8.17 22.61 -7.83
N THR A 854 8.93 23.59 -7.36
CA THR A 854 8.95 24.15 -6.02
C THR A 854 7.65 24.90 -5.74
N LYS A 855 7.00 25.45 -6.78
CA LYS A 855 5.55 25.68 -6.77
C LYS A 855 4.82 24.34 -6.66
N ASN A 856 4.08 24.25 -5.57
CA ASN A 856 3.87 23.03 -4.82
C ASN A 856 2.56 22.27 -5.20
N ALA A 857 2.30 21.98 -6.49
CA ALA A 857 1.03 21.55 -7.18
C ALA A 857 -0.31 21.06 -6.49
N ILE A 858 -0.35 20.50 -5.27
CA ILE A 858 -1.60 20.35 -4.45
C ILE A 858 -1.60 21.29 -3.25
N ILE A 859 -0.59 22.14 -3.23
CA ILE A 859 -0.58 23.53 -2.90
C ILE A 859 -0.86 24.40 -4.20
N ASP A 860 -1.43 23.83 -5.33
CA ASP A 860 -2.17 24.50 -6.50
C ASP A 860 -3.70 24.17 -6.57
N ILE A 861 -4.18 23.25 -5.71
CA ILE A 861 -5.52 22.66 -5.52
C ILE A 861 -6.37 22.93 -4.23
N ILE A 862 -5.81 22.98 -3.02
CA ILE A 862 -6.42 23.20 -1.68
C ILE A 862 -6.90 24.59 -1.40
N GLN A 863 -6.11 25.64 -1.55
CA GLN A 863 -6.64 26.98 -1.68
C GLN A 863 -7.72 26.97 -2.80
N VAL A 864 -7.82 26.00 -3.77
CA VAL A 864 -9.02 25.77 -4.61
C VAL A 864 -10.14 25.14 -3.82
N TYR A 865 -10.17 25.44 -2.54
CA TYR A 865 -11.24 25.42 -1.61
C TYR A 865 -11.08 26.65 -0.62
N VAL A 866 -10.65 27.92 -0.93
CA VAL A 866 -10.79 29.10 0.02
C VAL A 866 -11.18 30.57 -0.43
N ALA A 867 -11.46 30.87 -1.71
CA ALA A 867 -12.37 31.95 -2.20
C ALA A 867 -13.93 31.66 -2.26
N ALA A 868 -14.59 30.93 -3.21
CA ALA A 868 -15.98 30.31 -3.16
C ALA A 868 -16.69 29.79 -1.87
N ILE A 869 -16.38 28.70 -1.12
CA ILE A 869 -17.03 28.40 0.22
C ILE A 869 -16.92 29.62 1.21
N ARG A 870 -16.15 30.66 0.89
CA ARG A 870 -16.16 31.95 1.58
C ARG A 870 -16.91 33.05 0.79
N ASN A 871 -16.92 33.01 -0.54
CA ASN A 871 -17.83 33.71 -1.49
C ASN A 871 -19.16 32.98 -1.62
N ARG A 872 -19.44 32.11 -0.66
CA ARG A 872 -20.55 31.17 -0.59
C ARG A 872 -21.88 31.88 -0.56
N ASN A 873 -21.80 33.16 -0.20
CA ASN A 873 -22.83 34.15 -0.04
C ASN A 873 -22.90 35.06 -1.30
N LEU A 874 -21.87 35.10 -2.17
CA LEU A 874 -21.95 35.76 -3.48
C LEU A 874 -22.91 35.02 -4.42
N PRO A 875 -23.58 35.77 -5.32
CA PRO A 875 -24.08 35.23 -6.57
C PRO A 875 -22.91 34.70 -7.43
N LEU A 876 -23.20 33.73 -8.29
CA LEU A 876 -22.28 33.36 -9.37
C LEU A 876 -22.45 34.38 -10.50
N PRO A 877 -21.37 34.92 -11.10
CA PRO A 877 -21.47 35.64 -12.36
C PRO A 877 -22.03 34.73 -13.44
N ALA A 878 -22.76 35.34 -14.38
CA ALA A 878 -23.31 34.62 -15.53
C ALA A 878 -22.18 34.23 -16.50
N ASP A 879 -21.33 35.20 -16.83
CA ASP A 879 -20.25 35.08 -17.81
C ASP A 879 -18.89 34.71 -17.18
N PRO A 880 -18.13 33.77 -17.76
CA PRO A 880 -16.80 33.41 -17.27
C PRO A 880 -15.74 34.53 -17.39
N ILE A 881 -16.00 35.61 -18.13
CA ILE A 881 -15.06 36.72 -18.35
C ILE A 881 -14.90 37.59 -17.08
N GLU A 882 -15.88 37.55 -16.17
CA GLU A 882 -15.80 38.22 -14.85
C GLU A 882 -14.91 37.46 -13.83
N LEU A 883 -14.29 36.35 -14.27
CA LEU A 883 -13.36 35.54 -13.48
C LEU A 883 -11.90 35.96 -13.74
N TYR A 884 -11.11 35.93 -12.68
CA TYR A 884 -9.74 36.38 -12.63
C TYR A 884 -8.76 35.38 -13.26
N GLU A 885 -8.09 35.86 -14.32
CA GLU A 885 -6.84 35.35 -14.87
C GLU A 885 -5.96 36.58 -15.14
N ILE A 886 -4.63 36.45 -15.18
CA ILE A 886 -3.72 37.59 -15.35
C ILE A 886 -3.70 38.04 -16.83
N GLU A 887 -3.80 39.35 -17.08
CA GLU A 887 -3.88 39.90 -18.44
C GLU A 887 -2.60 39.66 -19.25
N GLN A 888 -1.43 39.85 -18.63
CA GLN A 888 -0.11 39.53 -19.21
C GLN A 888 0.11 38.01 -19.41
N ASP A 889 -0.55 37.17 -18.60
CA ASP A 889 -0.55 35.71 -18.83
C ASP A 889 -1.34 35.33 -20.10
N LYS A 890 -2.17 36.21 -20.70
CA LYS A 890 -2.94 35.82 -21.91
C LYS A 890 -2.03 35.54 -23.12
N GLU A 891 -0.97 36.32 -23.32
CA GLU A 891 0.01 36.06 -24.40
C GLU A 891 1.07 35.01 -24.01
N ALA A 892 1.38 34.88 -22.71
CA ALA A 892 2.39 33.93 -22.21
C ALA A 892 1.83 32.51 -22.02
N ALA A 893 0.63 32.37 -21.42
CA ALA A 893 0.00 31.09 -21.12
C ALA A 893 -0.63 30.41 -22.34
N MET A 894 -0.79 31.13 -23.47
CA MET A 894 -1.00 30.51 -24.80
C MET A 894 0.22 29.67 -25.27
N LYS A 895 1.32 29.65 -24.50
CA LYS A 895 2.46 28.72 -24.69
C LYS A 895 2.66 27.72 -23.55
N ILE A 896 2.18 27.98 -22.32
CA ILE A 896 2.34 27.07 -21.17
C ILE A 896 1.10 27.08 -20.25
N ASP A 897 0.44 25.92 -20.15
CA ASP A 897 -0.55 25.55 -19.13
C ASP A 897 -1.75 26.50 -18.87
N TYR A 898 -2.12 27.38 -19.80
CA TYR A 898 -3.52 27.85 -19.88
C TYR A 898 -4.47 26.67 -20.12
N GLN A 899 -5.74 26.80 -19.72
CA GLN A 899 -6.70 25.71 -19.80
C GLN A 899 -8.15 26.30 -19.77
N PRO A 900 -9.24 25.63 -20.24
CA PRO A 900 -10.51 26.27 -20.61
C PRO A 900 -11.68 25.88 -19.69
N HIS A 901 -12.45 26.90 -19.31
CA HIS A 901 -13.51 26.86 -18.29
C HIS A 901 -14.64 25.85 -18.54
N ARG A 902 -15.28 25.36 -17.47
CA ARG A 902 -16.30 24.28 -17.49
C ARG A 902 -17.43 24.47 -16.50
N ASP A 903 -18.68 24.34 -16.96
CA ASP A 903 -19.88 24.39 -16.10
C ASP A 903 -19.99 23.31 -15.01
N ILE A 904 -19.07 22.36 -14.99
CA ILE A 904 -19.12 21.22 -14.10
C ILE A 904 -18.57 21.63 -12.72
N PHE A 905 -19.47 21.68 -11.74
CA PHE A 905 -19.20 22.21 -10.40
C PHE A 905 -18.93 23.73 -10.37
N ARG A 906 -19.76 24.55 -11.05
CA ARG A 906 -19.64 26.04 -11.00
C ARG A 906 -19.52 26.68 -9.63
N PHE A 907 -19.92 25.98 -8.56
CA PHE A 907 -19.66 26.39 -7.19
C PHE A 907 -18.16 26.45 -6.80
N LEU A 908 -17.26 26.01 -7.69
CA LEU A 908 -15.82 26.26 -7.57
C LEU A 908 -15.46 27.68 -8.04
N ASP A 909 -16.14 28.14 -9.07
CA ASP A 909 -15.69 29.22 -9.95
C ASP A 909 -15.87 30.59 -9.33
N LYS A 910 -16.76 30.70 -8.32
CA LYS A 910 -16.89 31.94 -7.54
C LYS A 910 -15.54 32.43 -7.02
N ALA A 911 -14.61 31.52 -6.84
CA ALA A 911 -13.29 31.76 -6.32
C ALA A 911 -12.38 32.65 -7.17
N ALA A 912 -12.65 32.72 -8.47
CA ALA A 912 -12.00 33.64 -9.37
C ALA A 912 -12.81 34.95 -9.52
N ILE A 913 -13.93 35.15 -8.82
CA ILE A 913 -14.67 36.43 -8.89
C ILE A 913 -13.77 37.55 -8.36
N LYS A 914 -13.48 38.51 -9.23
CA LYS A 914 -12.67 39.70 -8.97
C LYS A 914 -13.56 40.79 -8.35
N ARG A 915 -13.09 41.49 -7.31
CA ARG A 915 -13.74 42.71 -6.79
C ARG A 915 -12.71 43.84 -6.59
N LYS A 916 -13.09 44.92 -5.91
CA LYS A 916 -12.35 46.20 -5.93
C LYS A 916 -11.46 46.48 -4.72
N SER A 917 -11.69 45.83 -3.58
CA SER A 917 -10.94 46.02 -2.32
C SER A 917 -9.58 45.30 -2.28
N ASP A 918 -9.02 45.04 -3.46
CA ASP A 918 -8.34 43.77 -3.76
C ASP A 918 -7.06 43.92 -4.59
N VAL A 919 -6.80 45.14 -5.07
CA VAL A 919 -5.85 45.47 -6.15
C VAL A 919 -4.98 46.69 -5.80
N GLU A 920 -5.37 47.49 -4.80
CA GLU A 920 -4.73 48.75 -4.40
C GLU A 920 -4.76 48.86 -2.85
N PRO A 921 -3.77 49.50 -2.18
CA PRO A 921 -3.03 50.68 -2.67
C PRO A 921 -1.54 50.49 -3.06
N GLU A 922 -1.19 51.09 -4.20
CA GLU A 922 0.10 51.73 -4.58
C GLU A 922 1.47 51.02 -4.41
N ASN A 923 1.61 49.80 -3.89
CA ASN A 923 2.98 49.21 -3.74
C ASN A 923 3.16 47.69 -3.92
N GLN A 924 2.13 46.92 -4.34
CA GLN A 924 2.27 45.46 -4.57
C GLN A 924 1.51 45.04 -5.84
N GLU A 925 2.13 44.24 -6.71
CA GLU A 925 1.69 44.01 -8.11
C GLU A 925 0.69 42.85 -8.27
N THR A 926 0.47 42.04 -7.22
CA THR A 926 -0.08 40.68 -7.37
C THR A 926 -1.08 40.28 -6.26
N PRO A 927 -2.36 40.02 -6.61
CA PRO A 927 -3.42 39.84 -5.63
C PRO A 927 -3.33 38.50 -4.90
N ASN A 928 -3.85 38.52 -3.67
CA ASN A 928 -3.58 37.53 -2.64
C ASN A 928 -4.10 36.11 -3.00
N PRO A 929 -3.24 35.12 -3.26
CA PRO A 929 -3.59 33.91 -4.02
C PRO A 929 -4.54 32.83 -3.47
N TRP A 930 -4.84 32.72 -2.16
CA TRP A 930 -6.02 31.91 -1.72
C TRP A 930 -7.31 32.76 -1.73
N LYS A 931 -7.18 34.09 -1.83
CA LYS A 931 -8.30 35.04 -1.83
C LYS A 931 -8.86 35.22 -3.25
N LEU A 932 -7.99 35.49 -4.22
CA LEU A 932 -8.31 35.65 -5.63
C LEU A 932 -7.27 34.96 -6.49
N CYS A 933 -7.75 34.10 -7.40
CA CYS A 933 -6.97 32.94 -7.77
C CYS A 933 -7.40 32.44 -9.17
N ARG A 934 -6.46 31.92 -9.97
CA ARG A 934 -6.60 31.78 -11.43
C ARG A 934 -7.54 30.66 -11.87
N VAL A 935 -8.25 30.82 -13.00
CA VAL A 935 -9.11 29.79 -13.61
C VAL A 935 -8.31 28.53 -13.95
N THR A 936 -7.08 28.70 -14.44
CA THR A 936 -6.10 27.61 -14.62
C THR A 936 -5.88 26.78 -13.36
N GLN A 937 -5.92 27.40 -12.18
CA GLN A 937 -5.88 26.72 -10.89
C GLN A 937 -7.26 26.22 -10.46
N VAL A 938 -8.35 26.99 -10.71
CA VAL A 938 -9.76 26.57 -10.48
C VAL A 938 -9.98 25.22 -11.10
N GLU A 939 -9.33 24.99 -12.23
CA GLU A 939 -9.59 23.85 -13.07
C GLU A 939 -8.39 22.90 -13.31
N ASN A 940 -7.15 23.20 -12.90
CA ASN A 940 -6.23 22.15 -12.41
C ASN A 940 -6.79 21.47 -11.16
N ALA A 941 -7.58 22.25 -10.42
CA ALA A 941 -8.46 21.80 -9.38
C ALA A 941 -9.92 21.76 -9.82
N LYS A 942 -10.08 21.42 -11.12
CA LYS A 942 -11.02 20.58 -11.86
C LYS A 942 -10.18 19.47 -12.56
N ILE A 943 -9.25 18.74 -11.91
CA ILE A 943 -8.68 17.46 -12.46
C ILE A 943 -8.69 16.28 -11.45
N ILE A 944 -9.13 16.46 -10.19
CA ILE A 944 -8.63 15.65 -9.04
C ILE A 944 -9.83 15.02 -8.23
N ILE A 945 -10.81 15.75 -7.63
CA ILE A 945 -12.21 15.26 -7.37
C ILE A 945 -12.85 14.60 -8.62
N SER A 946 -12.49 14.91 -9.89
CA SER A 946 -13.00 14.09 -11.02
C SER A 946 -12.42 12.71 -11.02
N MET A 947 -11.22 12.56 -10.48
CA MET A 947 -10.60 11.31 -10.22
C MET A 947 -11.09 10.69 -8.89
N LEU A 948 -12.24 11.11 -8.30
CA LEU A 948 -12.68 10.77 -6.93
C LEU A 948 -14.07 10.09 -6.75
N PRO A 949 -15.05 10.20 -7.65
CA PRO A 949 -15.90 9.03 -8.00
C PRO A 949 -15.27 8.08 -9.04
N ILE A 950 -14.11 8.48 -9.54
CA ILE A 950 -12.94 7.68 -9.85
C ILE A 950 -12.16 7.51 -8.52
N PHE A 951 -11.14 6.68 -8.22
CA PHE A 951 -10.68 6.35 -6.82
C PHE A 951 -11.73 5.79 -5.83
N CYS A 952 -12.72 6.60 -5.42
CA CYS A 952 -14.08 6.15 -5.19
C CYS A 952 -14.76 5.68 -6.48
N CYS A 953 -13.93 5.55 -7.51
CA CYS A 953 -13.90 4.45 -8.42
C CYS A 953 -14.24 3.14 -7.71
N SER A 954 -13.38 2.71 -6.76
CA SER A 954 -12.87 1.33 -6.68
C SER A 954 -12.81 0.66 -5.31
N ILE A 955 -13.10 1.38 -4.24
CA ILE A 955 -13.17 1.06 -2.79
C ILE A 955 -13.53 -0.35 -2.25
N ILE A 956 -14.53 -1.13 -2.70
CA ILE A 956 -14.96 -2.37 -1.97
C ILE A 956 -14.18 -3.61 -2.45
N MET A 957 -14.45 -4.29 -3.54
CA MET A 957 -13.44 -4.71 -4.55
C MET A 957 -12.02 -5.36 -4.19
N THR A 958 -11.21 -4.98 -3.19
CA THR A 958 -9.99 -5.59 -2.51
C THR A 958 -10.16 -5.55 -1.00
N LEU A 959 -11.37 -5.36 -0.60
CA LEU A 959 -11.78 -5.89 0.63
C LEU A 959 -11.86 -7.44 0.61
N CYS A 960 -11.06 -8.33 -0.04
CA CYS A 960 -10.66 -8.55 -1.45
C CYS A 960 -9.20 -8.92 -1.90
N LEU A 961 -8.23 -8.02 -1.66
CA LEU A 961 -6.80 -8.17 -1.32
C LEU A 961 -6.42 -9.42 -0.55
N ALA A 962 -6.07 -9.21 0.68
CA ALA A 962 -7.10 -9.11 1.69
C ALA A 962 -7.58 -10.51 2.03
N GLN A 963 -8.84 -10.88 1.83
CA GLN A 963 -9.13 -11.27 0.46
C GLN A 963 -8.38 -12.59 0.20
N LEU A 964 -7.86 -12.97 -1.00
CA LEU A 964 -7.33 -14.36 -1.20
C LEU A 964 -6.48 -14.62 -0.01
N GLN A 965 -5.55 -13.69 0.14
CA GLN A 965 -4.29 -13.67 0.82
C GLN A 965 -4.15 -14.38 2.15
N THR A 966 -5.22 -14.88 2.77
CA THR A 966 -5.20 -15.04 4.22
C THR A 966 -6.05 -16.14 4.90
N PHE A 967 -7.40 -16.33 4.75
CA PHE A 967 -8.29 -17.38 5.41
C PHE A 967 -7.68 -18.77 5.22
N SER A 968 -7.82 -19.62 4.21
CA SER A 968 -8.61 -19.69 3.02
C SER A 968 -8.26 -21.02 2.22
N VAL A 969 -7.19 -21.82 2.27
CA VAL A 969 -5.71 -21.72 2.43
C VAL A 969 -5.16 -21.36 3.81
N GLN A 970 -6.01 -21.63 4.78
CA GLN A 970 -5.64 -22.10 6.11
C GLN A 970 -6.74 -22.94 6.73
N GLN A 971 -7.94 -22.86 6.16
CA GLN A 971 -8.40 -24.06 5.48
C GLN A 971 -7.20 -24.79 4.89
N GLY A 972 -6.68 -24.36 3.75
CA GLY A 972 -5.94 -25.20 2.82
C GLY A 972 -4.68 -26.03 3.18
N SER A 973 -4.43 -26.37 4.44
CA SER A 973 -4.06 -27.73 4.78
C SER A 973 -5.28 -28.65 5.06
N THR A 974 -6.37 -28.57 4.26
CA THR A 974 -7.72 -29.10 4.64
C THR A 974 -8.58 -29.88 3.56
N MET A 975 -8.04 -30.51 2.46
CA MET A 975 -8.73 -31.23 1.30
C MET A 975 -7.90 -31.87 0.05
N ASP A 976 -6.91 -32.78 0.19
CA ASP A 976 -5.82 -33.48 -0.58
C ASP A 976 -4.57 -32.86 -1.34
N THR A 977 -3.64 -32.01 -0.78
CA THR A 977 -2.63 -31.16 -1.53
C THR A 977 -1.61 -31.96 -2.33
N ARG A 978 -1.65 -33.28 -2.16
CA ARG A 978 -0.89 -34.35 -2.79
C ARG A 978 -0.61 -34.07 -4.29
N ILE A 979 0.55 -33.48 -4.57
CA ILE A 979 1.17 -33.54 -5.90
C ILE A 979 1.96 -34.84 -6.06
N ALA A 980 2.85 -35.18 -5.13
CA ALA A 980 3.71 -36.37 -5.27
C ALA A 980 4.13 -36.98 -3.92
N LYS A 981 4.37 -38.30 -3.92
CA LYS A 981 4.68 -39.15 -2.75
C LYS A 981 5.84 -38.70 -1.84
N HIS A 982 6.62 -37.68 -2.23
CA HIS A 982 7.73 -37.12 -1.44
C HIS A 982 7.80 -35.58 -1.46
N PHE A 983 7.06 -34.92 -2.35
CA PHE A 983 7.14 -33.47 -2.51
C PHE A 983 5.87 -32.81 -2.00
N ASN A 984 6.02 -32.17 -0.85
CA ASN A 984 5.02 -31.25 -0.38
C ASN A 984 5.26 -29.91 -1.08
N ILE A 985 4.45 -29.59 -2.09
CA ILE A 985 4.13 -28.17 -2.27
C ILE A 985 3.68 -27.70 -0.89
N PRO A 986 4.17 -26.60 -0.37
CA PRO A 986 3.51 -25.97 0.74
C PRO A 986 1.96 -26.02 0.53
N PRO A 987 1.14 -26.39 1.53
CA PRO A 987 -0.28 -26.03 1.58
C PRO A 987 -0.37 -24.53 1.75
N ALA A 988 0.72 -23.92 2.21
CA ALA A 988 1.49 -23.02 1.46
C ALA A 988 0.81 -22.66 0.12
N SER A 989 1.24 -23.30 -0.99
CA SER A 989 1.18 -23.09 -2.45
C SER A 989 0.30 -24.06 -3.26
N LEU A 990 -0.62 -23.61 -4.12
CA LEU A 990 -1.47 -24.51 -4.96
C LEU A 990 -1.15 -24.51 -6.49
N PRO A 991 0.11 -24.49 -6.99
CA PRO A 991 0.45 -24.52 -8.43
C PRO A 991 -0.02 -25.76 -9.24
N ILE A 992 -0.02 -25.76 -10.59
CA ILE A 992 0.52 -24.74 -11.52
C ILE A 992 -0.35 -24.42 -12.75
N ILE A 993 -1.13 -25.39 -13.25
CA ILE A 993 -2.18 -25.19 -14.27
C ILE A 993 -3.13 -24.03 -13.92
N PRO A 994 -3.64 -23.91 -12.67
CA PRO A 994 -4.59 -22.87 -12.31
C PRO A 994 -3.99 -21.47 -12.25
N VAL A 995 -2.80 -21.35 -11.67
CA VAL A 995 -2.07 -20.12 -11.28
C VAL A 995 -0.60 -20.50 -10.94
N GLY A 996 0.39 -19.71 -11.37
CA GLY A 996 1.81 -20.10 -11.53
C GLY A 996 2.73 -19.29 -12.49
N PHE A 997 2.27 -18.74 -13.64
CA PHE A 997 3.09 -18.02 -14.66
C PHE A 997 2.39 -16.88 -15.52
N LEU A 998 2.45 -15.56 -15.22
CA LEU A 998 1.83 -14.42 -15.96
C LEU A 998 2.81 -13.49 -16.66
N ILE A 999 4.08 -13.66 -16.33
CA ILE A 999 4.94 -14.44 -17.21
C ILE A 999 4.28 -14.90 -18.55
N ILE A 1000 3.24 -15.75 -18.55
CA ILE A 1000 2.53 -16.18 -19.79
C ILE A 1000 1.47 -15.18 -20.22
N ILE A 1001 0.88 -14.34 -19.32
CA ILE A 1001 -0.33 -13.57 -19.64
C ILE A 1001 -0.25 -12.00 -19.50
N VAL A 1002 0.91 -11.33 -19.39
CA VAL A 1002 1.08 -9.93 -19.89
C VAL A 1002 1.34 -9.85 -21.41
N PRO A 1003 2.29 -10.64 -21.94
CA PRO A 1003 2.64 -10.67 -24.07
C PRO A 1003 1.45 -10.42 -24.98
N PHE A 1004 0.66 -11.44 -25.27
CA PHE A 1004 -0.50 -11.40 -26.15
C PHE A 1004 -1.57 -10.35 -25.79
N TYR A 1005 -1.47 -9.56 -24.70
CA TYR A 1005 -2.20 -8.29 -24.67
C TYR A 1005 -1.52 -7.29 -25.58
N ASP A 1006 -0.41 -6.78 -25.05
CA ASP A 1006 0.51 -5.80 -25.58
C ASP A 1006 0.94 -6.14 -27.02
N ARG A 1007 0.97 -7.44 -27.36
CA ARG A 1007 1.42 -8.03 -28.64
C ARG A 1007 0.34 -8.62 -29.55
N ILE A 1008 -0.83 -9.06 -29.05
CA ILE A 1008 -1.88 -9.65 -29.93
C ILE A 1008 -3.17 -8.86 -29.83
N CYS A 1009 -3.69 -8.66 -28.63
CA CYS A 1009 -5.03 -8.12 -28.45
C CYS A 1009 -5.11 -6.59 -28.44
N VAL A 1010 -4.12 -5.87 -27.88
CA VAL A 1010 -3.98 -4.41 -28.02
C VAL A 1010 -3.85 -4.02 -29.50
N PRO A 1011 -2.95 -4.62 -30.31
CA PRO A 1011 -2.88 -4.35 -31.74
C PRO A 1011 -4.18 -4.69 -32.50
N PHE A 1012 -4.79 -5.84 -32.21
CA PHE A 1012 -6.07 -6.25 -32.81
C PHE A 1012 -7.18 -5.24 -32.58
N LEU A 1013 -7.27 -4.65 -31.38
CA LEU A 1013 -8.35 -3.74 -31.02
C LEU A 1013 -8.11 -2.30 -31.45
N ARG A 1014 -6.86 -1.87 -31.52
CA ARG A 1014 -6.49 -0.59 -32.12
C ARG A 1014 -7.06 -0.48 -33.54
N LYS A 1015 -7.05 -1.59 -34.30
CA LYS A 1015 -7.62 -1.69 -35.65
C LYS A 1015 -9.16 -1.61 -35.71
N PHE A 1016 -9.86 -1.81 -34.60
CA PHE A 1016 -11.33 -1.74 -34.53
C PHE A 1016 -11.88 -0.52 -33.79
N THR A 1017 -11.08 0.14 -32.96
CA THR A 1017 -11.53 1.30 -32.16
C THR A 1017 -10.76 2.58 -32.45
N GLY A 1018 -9.65 2.50 -33.20
CA GLY A 1018 -8.79 3.63 -33.56
C GLY A 1018 -7.76 4.00 -32.50
N ILE A 1019 -8.03 3.77 -31.20
CA ILE A 1019 -7.27 4.48 -30.17
C ILE A 1019 -5.95 3.75 -29.77
N PRO A 1020 -4.81 4.48 -29.59
CA PRO A 1020 -3.46 3.92 -29.44
C PRO A 1020 -3.20 2.81 -28.43
N THR A 1021 -3.75 2.82 -27.21
CA THR A 1021 -3.48 1.78 -26.19
C THR A 1021 -4.31 0.51 -26.42
N GLY A 1022 -4.64 0.24 -27.69
CA GLY A 1022 -5.66 -0.70 -28.15
C GLY A 1022 -7.05 -0.07 -28.15
N ILE A 1023 -7.22 0.87 -27.21
CA ILE A 1023 -8.29 1.85 -27.05
C ILE A 1023 -7.67 3.09 -26.30
N THR A 1024 -8.36 3.79 -25.37
CA THR A 1024 -8.10 5.15 -24.82
C THR A 1024 -7.88 5.24 -23.26
N HIS A 1025 -8.74 5.91 -22.43
CA HIS A 1025 -8.64 6.19 -20.96
C HIS A 1025 -9.80 5.73 -19.91
N LEU A 1026 -11.06 5.33 -20.25
CA LEU A 1026 -12.26 4.81 -19.48
C LEU A 1026 -13.02 3.40 -19.79
N GLN A 1027 -12.50 2.26 -20.37
CA GLN A 1027 -12.99 0.82 -20.41
C GLN A 1027 -12.03 -0.45 -20.24
N ARG A 1028 -10.73 -0.41 -19.82
CA ARG A 1028 -9.88 -1.50 -19.19
C ARG A 1028 -10.51 -2.10 -17.87
N ILE A 1029 -9.96 -1.87 -16.66
CA ILE A 1029 -10.48 -1.78 -15.26
C ILE A 1029 -11.73 -2.54 -14.71
N GLY A 1030 -12.73 -3.01 -15.46
CA GLY A 1030 -13.96 -3.55 -14.79
C GLY A 1030 -14.85 -4.50 -15.54
N VAL A 1031 -14.38 -4.91 -16.68
CA VAL A 1031 -14.44 -6.31 -17.08
C VAL A 1031 -14.09 -7.23 -15.91
N GLY A 1032 -13.05 -6.87 -15.17
CA GLY A 1032 -12.53 -7.61 -14.03
C GLY A 1032 -13.52 -7.58 -12.91
N LEU A 1033 -14.23 -6.48 -12.78
CA LEU A 1033 -15.34 -6.37 -11.86
C LEU A 1033 -16.45 -7.36 -12.14
N ILE A 1034 -16.92 -7.47 -13.36
CA ILE A 1034 -17.90 -8.51 -13.60
C ILE A 1034 -17.27 -9.90 -13.39
N LEU A 1035 -16.03 -10.14 -13.79
CA LEU A 1035 -15.35 -11.44 -13.62
C LEU A 1035 -15.04 -11.81 -12.18
N SER A 1036 -14.84 -10.81 -11.35
CA SER A 1036 -14.61 -10.94 -9.93
C SER A 1036 -15.94 -11.22 -9.27
N SER A 1037 -16.97 -10.42 -9.49
CA SER A 1037 -18.34 -10.70 -9.07
C SER A 1037 -18.80 -12.10 -9.46
N ILE A 1038 -18.51 -12.51 -10.70
CA ILE A 1038 -18.82 -13.85 -11.21
C ILE A 1038 -18.08 -14.87 -10.39
N SER A 1039 -16.76 -14.78 -10.38
CA SER A 1039 -15.98 -15.86 -9.84
C SER A 1039 -16.07 -15.87 -8.31
N MET A 1040 -16.54 -14.77 -7.70
CA MET A 1040 -17.03 -14.72 -6.33
C MET A 1040 -18.17 -15.69 -6.10
N ALA A 1041 -19.22 -15.67 -6.92
CA ALA A 1041 -20.22 -16.73 -6.83
C ALA A 1041 -19.61 -18.14 -7.00
N ILE A 1042 -18.57 -18.29 -7.83
CA ILE A 1042 -18.14 -19.60 -8.35
C ILE A 1042 -17.72 -20.61 -7.29
N ALA A 1043 -16.94 -20.26 -6.25
CA ALA A 1043 -16.63 -21.29 -5.26
C ALA A 1043 -17.75 -21.56 -4.26
N ALA A 1044 -18.97 -20.97 -4.32
CA ALA A 1044 -19.96 -20.96 -3.23
C ALA A 1044 -20.46 -22.34 -2.91
N ILE A 1045 -21.35 -22.80 -3.79
CA ILE A 1045 -21.01 -23.84 -4.78
C ILE A 1045 -19.85 -24.78 -4.37
N MET A 1046 -18.60 -24.48 -4.72
CA MET A 1046 -17.46 -25.38 -4.49
C MET A 1046 -17.08 -25.63 -3.01
N GLU A 1047 -17.38 -24.73 -2.08
CA GLU A 1047 -17.23 -25.04 -0.67
C GLU A 1047 -18.33 -25.98 -0.20
N VAL A 1048 -19.58 -25.70 -0.65
CA VAL A 1048 -20.72 -26.65 -0.53
C VAL A 1048 -20.24 -28.03 -0.92
N LYS A 1049 -19.41 -28.06 -1.97
CA LYS A 1049 -18.79 -29.25 -2.52
C LYS A 1049 -17.77 -29.90 -1.58
N ARG A 1050 -16.70 -29.23 -1.12
CA ARG A 1050 -15.73 -29.93 -0.24
C ARG A 1050 -16.40 -30.43 1.02
N LYS A 1051 -17.05 -29.53 1.76
CA LYS A 1051 -17.74 -29.75 3.04
C LYS A 1051 -17.88 -31.21 3.37
N GLY A 1052 -18.85 -31.86 2.73
CA GLY A 1052 -18.95 -33.30 2.68
C GLY A 1052 -19.31 -33.75 1.28
N ILE A 1053 -18.36 -33.62 0.37
CA ILE A 1053 -18.02 -34.74 -0.49
C ILE A 1053 -16.67 -35.22 0.04
N ALA A 1054 -16.68 -36.30 0.82
CA ALA A 1054 -15.55 -36.68 1.66
C ALA A 1054 -14.47 -37.52 0.94
N ARG A 1055 -14.36 -37.48 -0.40
CA ARG A 1055 -13.31 -38.25 -1.09
C ARG A 1055 -12.82 -37.80 -2.47
N ASP A 1056 -13.70 -37.42 -3.39
CA ASP A 1056 -13.29 -37.12 -4.78
C ASP A 1056 -13.46 -35.65 -5.14
N ASN A 1057 -12.34 -34.97 -5.33
CA ASN A 1057 -12.26 -33.69 -6.02
C ASN A 1057 -10.86 -33.55 -6.64
N ASN A 1058 -10.84 -33.17 -7.91
CA ASN A 1058 -9.64 -32.74 -8.64
C ASN A 1058 -9.82 -31.27 -8.98
N MET A 1059 -8.72 -30.51 -8.99
CA MET A 1059 -8.36 -29.32 -9.80
C MET A 1059 -9.43 -28.28 -10.23
N LEU A 1060 -10.74 -28.44 -10.06
CA LEU A 1060 -11.78 -27.41 -10.17
C LEU A 1060 -11.76 -26.49 -8.96
N ASP A 1061 -11.39 -27.05 -7.83
CA ASP A 1061 -10.43 -26.55 -6.84
C ASP A 1061 -9.58 -25.40 -7.34
N ALA A 1062 -9.15 -25.43 -8.59
CA ALA A 1062 -8.20 -24.52 -9.15
C ALA A 1062 -8.57 -23.97 -10.57
N LEU A 1063 -9.32 -24.69 -11.40
CA LEU A 1063 -9.47 -24.37 -12.82
C LEU A 1063 -10.25 -23.07 -13.03
N PRO A 1064 -11.33 -22.76 -12.29
CA PRO A 1064 -11.88 -21.41 -12.31
C PRO A 1064 -11.01 -20.31 -11.68
N TYR A 1065 -9.78 -20.55 -11.18
CA TYR A 1065 -8.83 -19.44 -10.99
C TYR A 1065 -8.28 -18.99 -12.34
N PHE A 1066 -8.25 -19.91 -13.30
CA PHE A 1066 -7.44 -19.76 -14.51
C PHE A 1066 -7.82 -18.53 -15.63
N ILE A 1067 -9.19 -18.60 -15.19
CA ILE A 1067 -10.53 -17.85 -15.17
C ILE A 1067 -10.68 -16.68 -14.17
N PHE A 1068 -10.36 -16.81 -12.87
CA PHE A 1068 -10.46 -15.69 -11.93
C PHE A 1068 -9.34 -14.69 -11.99
N GLY A 1069 -8.08 -15.06 -11.63
CA GLY A 1069 -6.98 -14.17 -11.20
C GLY A 1069 -6.90 -12.87 -11.97
N ILE A 1070 -7.26 -13.02 -13.25
CA ILE A 1070 -7.83 -12.07 -14.19
C ILE A 1070 -7.85 -10.72 -13.50
N ALA A 1071 -8.79 -10.45 -12.61
CA ALA A 1071 -9.32 -9.12 -12.48
C ALA A 1071 -8.36 -8.02 -11.99
N ASP A 1072 -7.13 -8.31 -11.60
CA ASP A 1072 -6.10 -7.29 -11.46
C ASP A 1072 -5.67 -6.59 -12.72
N MET A 1073 -4.88 -7.19 -13.61
CA MET A 1073 -4.09 -6.45 -14.59
C MET A 1073 -4.77 -5.24 -15.27
N PHE A 1074 -5.93 -5.34 -15.92
CA PHE A 1074 -6.48 -4.14 -16.57
C PHE A 1074 -6.99 -3.12 -15.56
N THR A 1075 -7.24 -3.58 -14.35
CA THR A 1075 -7.65 -2.87 -13.15
C THR A 1075 -6.41 -2.20 -12.56
N TYR A 1076 -5.23 -2.82 -12.52
CA TYR A 1076 -3.95 -2.25 -12.09
C TYR A 1076 -3.23 -1.44 -13.13
N VAL A 1077 -2.84 -2.04 -14.25
CA VAL A 1077 -2.30 -1.31 -15.38
C VAL A 1077 -3.23 -0.18 -15.77
N GLY A 1078 -4.54 -0.45 -15.88
CA GLY A 1078 -5.48 0.61 -16.25
C GLY A 1078 -5.64 1.70 -15.21
N LEU A 1079 -5.46 1.43 -13.90
CA LEU A 1079 -5.51 2.52 -12.91
C LEU A 1079 -4.25 3.34 -12.92
N LEU A 1080 -3.11 2.65 -12.90
CA LEU A 1080 -1.78 3.21 -12.94
C LEU A 1080 -1.67 4.14 -14.14
N GLU A 1081 -2.15 3.67 -15.30
CA GLU A 1081 -2.30 4.44 -16.53
C GLU A 1081 -3.30 5.57 -16.40
N PHE A 1082 -4.58 5.31 -16.07
CA PHE A 1082 -5.60 6.35 -16.10
C PHE A 1082 -5.18 7.51 -15.19
N PHE A 1083 -4.79 7.22 -13.95
CA PHE A 1083 -4.53 8.29 -12.98
C PHE A 1083 -3.28 9.06 -13.39
N TYR A 1084 -2.21 8.38 -13.81
CA TYR A 1084 -1.04 9.04 -14.38
C TYR A 1084 -1.39 9.92 -15.59
N SER A 1085 -2.24 9.41 -16.49
CA SER A 1085 -2.56 10.07 -17.77
C SER A 1085 -3.44 11.30 -17.62
N GLU A 1086 -4.44 11.27 -16.74
CA GLU A 1086 -5.40 12.37 -16.61
C GLU A 1086 -4.86 13.49 -15.71
N ALA A 1087 -3.94 13.19 -14.79
CA ALA A 1087 -3.51 14.10 -13.74
C ALA A 1087 -2.78 15.37 -14.21
N PRO A 1088 -2.83 16.46 -13.43
CA PRO A 1088 -1.98 17.63 -13.65
C PRO A 1088 -0.50 17.23 -13.69
N LYS A 1089 0.32 17.89 -14.53
CA LYS A 1089 1.68 17.41 -14.85
C LYS A 1089 2.56 17.19 -13.61
N GLY A 1090 2.58 18.18 -12.71
CA GLY A 1090 3.29 18.12 -11.44
C GLY A 1090 2.70 17.16 -10.39
N LEU A 1091 1.69 16.37 -10.77
CA LEU A 1091 0.93 15.44 -9.94
C LEU A 1091 0.84 14.07 -10.64
N LYS A 1092 1.96 13.49 -11.04
CA LYS A 1092 1.94 12.25 -11.85
C LYS A 1092 2.53 11.05 -11.15
N SER A 1093 3.62 11.23 -10.39
CA SER A 1093 3.80 10.41 -9.19
C SER A 1093 2.60 10.59 -8.33
N THR A 1094 2.23 11.85 -8.13
CA THR A 1094 0.95 12.16 -7.55
C THR A 1094 -0.26 12.00 -8.44
N SER A 1095 -0.27 10.87 -9.15
CA SER A 1095 -1.44 10.13 -9.54
C SER A 1095 -1.17 8.63 -9.80
N THR A 1096 0.06 8.15 -10.09
CA THR A 1096 0.37 6.70 -9.97
C THR A 1096 0.45 6.23 -8.54
N CYS A 1097 0.77 7.13 -7.62
CA CYS A 1097 0.54 6.95 -6.20
C CYS A 1097 -0.74 7.62 -5.74
N PHE A 1098 -1.43 8.36 -6.66
CA PHE A 1098 -2.84 8.07 -6.71
C PHE A 1098 -2.96 6.58 -7.08
N LEU A 1099 -2.48 5.74 -8.04
CA LEU A 1099 -2.46 4.21 -7.81
C LEU A 1099 -1.68 3.68 -6.56
N TRP A 1100 -1.35 4.54 -5.59
CA TRP A 1100 -1.16 4.28 -4.19
C TRP A 1100 -1.98 5.18 -3.10
N CYS A 1101 -3.19 5.77 -3.38
CA CYS A 1101 -4.47 5.99 -2.51
C CYS A 1101 -6.08 5.43 -2.61
N SER A 1102 -6.96 4.60 -3.39
CA SER A 1102 -7.13 3.39 -4.44
C SER A 1102 -6.52 1.84 -4.43
N MET A 1103 -5.35 1.15 -4.48
CA MET A 1103 -5.04 -0.06 -3.53
C MET A 1103 -5.56 -0.14 -1.97
N ALA A 1104 -4.71 -0.11 -0.93
CA ALA A 1104 -4.83 0.58 0.40
C ALA A 1104 -6.06 0.47 1.27
N VAL A 1105 -6.87 1.53 1.44
CA VAL A 1105 -7.91 1.66 2.49
C VAL A 1105 -9.03 0.65 2.17
N GLY A 1106 -8.82 -0.25 1.19
CA GLY A 1106 -9.46 -1.51 0.79
C GLY A 1106 -9.03 -2.74 1.60
N TYR A 1107 -7.76 -2.79 1.95
CA TYR A 1107 -7.27 -3.50 3.11
C TYR A 1107 -7.60 -2.74 4.40
N PHE A 1108 -7.62 -1.39 4.49
CA PHE A 1108 -8.47 -0.80 5.57
C PHE A 1108 -9.93 -1.12 5.34
N LEU A 1109 -10.32 -1.53 4.15
CA LEU A 1109 -11.67 -1.94 3.95
C LEU A 1109 -11.79 -3.36 4.47
N SER A 1110 -10.95 -3.91 5.36
CA SER A 1110 -11.10 -5.18 6.15
C SER A 1110 -12.04 -5.62 7.46
N SER A 1111 -12.50 -5.24 8.73
CA SER A 1111 -12.51 -4.24 9.91
C SER A 1111 -13.86 -4.32 10.47
N ILE A 1112 -14.44 -3.17 10.40
CA ILE A 1112 -15.69 -2.90 10.98
C ILE A 1112 -16.71 -3.86 10.32
N LEU A 1113 -16.44 -4.56 9.19
CA LEU A 1113 -17.13 -5.81 8.82
C LEU A 1113 -16.83 -6.97 9.76
N VAL A 1114 -15.64 -7.60 9.77
CA VAL A 1114 -15.40 -8.76 10.66
C VAL A 1114 -15.31 -8.43 12.17
N LYS A 1115 -15.80 -7.24 12.58
CA LYS A 1115 -16.01 -6.80 13.97
C LYS A 1115 -17.36 -6.14 14.21
N VAL A 1116 -17.71 -5.04 13.55
CA VAL A 1116 -19.07 -4.51 13.74
C VAL A 1116 -20.07 -5.46 13.12
N VAL A 1117 -19.68 -6.29 12.15
CA VAL A 1117 -20.43 -7.50 11.81
C VAL A 1117 -20.02 -8.74 12.60
N ASN A 1118 -19.11 -8.67 13.56
CA ASN A 1118 -19.02 -9.61 14.67
C ASN A 1118 -19.51 -8.97 15.95
N SER A 1119 -20.61 -8.24 15.83
CA SER A 1119 -21.19 -7.51 16.95
C SER A 1119 -22.64 -7.93 17.15
N ALA A 1120 -23.57 -7.24 16.51
CA ALA A 1120 -25.02 -7.45 16.57
C ALA A 1120 -25.53 -8.79 15.99
N THR A 1121 -24.94 -9.93 16.35
CA THR A 1121 -25.69 -11.20 16.28
C THR A 1121 -25.94 -11.98 17.56
N LYS A 1122 -25.05 -12.11 18.55
CA LYS A 1122 -25.40 -12.40 19.97
C LYS A 1122 -26.63 -13.32 20.30
N ASN A 1123 -26.71 -14.58 19.82
CA ASN A 1123 -27.88 -15.51 19.93
C ASN A 1123 -27.55 -17.06 20.10
N ILE A 1124 -28.23 -17.95 19.35
CA ILE A 1124 -28.81 -19.31 19.58
C ILE A 1124 -27.99 -20.61 19.96
N THR A 1125 -26.64 -20.76 19.97
CA THR A 1125 -25.99 -22.12 20.05
C THR A 1125 -24.81 -22.46 21.01
N ALA A 1126 -23.49 -22.40 20.70
CA ALA A 1126 -22.46 -22.98 21.62
C ALA A 1126 -20.94 -22.61 21.45
N SER A 1127 -20.48 -21.40 21.84
CA SER A 1127 -19.16 -20.93 22.45
C SER A 1127 -18.62 -19.44 22.89
N GLY A 1128 -18.61 -18.09 22.53
CA GLY A 1128 -18.56 -16.93 21.48
C GLY A 1128 -19.52 -16.43 20.31
N GLY A 1129 -19.39 -16.79 19.00
CA GLY A 1129 -19.95 -16.09 17.78
C GLY A 1129 -20.47 -16.75 16.42
N TRP A 1130 -19.65 -16.94 15.37
CA TRP A 1130 -19.74 -16.69 13.89
C TRP A 1130 -18.29 -17.06 13.43
N LEU A 1131 -17.21 -16.26 13.59
CA LEU A 1131 -15.83 -16.61 13.10
C LEU A 1131 -14.84 -17.18 14.13
N ALA A 1132 -14.81 -16.68 15.37
CA ALA A 1132 -13.73 -16.98 16.32
C ALA A 1132 -13.69 -18.36 16.99
N GLY A 1133 -12.69 -18.56 17.86
CA GLY A 1133 -12.15 -19.87 18.11
C GLY A 1133 -11.47 -20.38 16.84
N ASN A 1134 -10.20 -20.76 16.95
CA ASN A 1134 -9.37 -21.63 16.09
C ASN A 1134 -10.03 -22.30 14.84
N ASN A 1135 -9.90 -23.60 14.60
CA ASN A 1135 -10.49 -24.36 13.46
C ASN A 1135 -11.73 -23.79 12.74
N ILE A 1136 -11.48 -23.15 11.59
CA ILE A 1136 -12.45 -22.74 10.55
C ILE A 1136 -13.25 -23.84 9.86
N ASN A 1137 -13.26 -25.03 10.43
CA ASN A 1137 -14.42 -25.85 10.40
C ASN A 1137 -14.80 -26.26 11.83
N ARG A 1138 -15.54 -25.33 12.42
CA ARG A 1138 -16.70 -25.62 13.25
C ARG A 1138 -17.93 -24.81 12.83
N ASN A 1139 -17.91 -24.22 11.66
CA ASN A 1139 -18.62 -22.97 11.52
C ASN A 1139 -20.00 -23.18 10.89
N HIS A 1140 -21.11 -23.22 11.66
CA HIS A 1140 -22.48 -23.19 11.09
C HIS A 1140 -22.88 -21.83 10.49
N LEU A 1141 -21.89 -21.03 10.16
CA LEU A 1141 -21.84 -20.40 8.86
C LEU A 1141 -22.35 -21.30 7.72
N ASN A 1142 -23.21 -20.76 6.87
CA ASN A 1142 -23.52 -21.30 5.54
C ASN A 1142 -23.79 -20.16 4.54
N LEU A 1143 -23.41 -18.90 4.85
CA LEU A 1143 -23.95 -17.75 4.12
C LEU A 1143 -23.11 -16.46 3.97
N PHE A 1144 -22.04 -16.10 4.70
CA PHE A 1144 -21.28 -14.84 4.36
C PHE A 1144 -20.94 -14.96 2.84
N TYR A 1145 -20.43 -16.09 2.34
CA TYR A 1145 -20.46 -16.69 0.98
C TYR A 1145 -21.75 -16.61 0.12
N LEU A 1146 -22.76 -15.86 0.54
CA LEU A 1146 -23.86 -15.41 -0.29
C LEU A 1146 -23.95 -13.88 -0.48
N PHE A 1147 -23.00 -13.07 -0.02
CA PHE A 1147 -23.12 -11.62 0.08
C PHE A 1147 -22.08 -10.75 -0.78
N LEU A 1148 -20.81 -11.16 -1.02
CA LEU A 1148 -19.57 -10.66 -1.78
C LEU A 1148 -19.76 -11.22 -3.20
N SER A 1149 -21.03 -11.28 -3.60
CA SER A 1149 -21.71 -12.05 -4.63
C SER A 1149 -23.23 -12.09 -4.43
N ILE A 1150 -23.77 -11.19 -3.58
CA ILE A 1150 -25.10 -10.56 -3.75
C ILE A 1150 -25.11 -9.03 -3.85
N LEU A 1151 -24.25 -8.27 -3.16
CA LEU A 1151 -24.54 -6.84 -2.96
C LEU A 1151 -23.29 -5.99 -2.84
N SER A 1152 -22.64 -5.49 -3.89
CA SER A 1152 -22.88 -5.28 -5.33
C SER A 1152 -23.57 -6.34 -6.24
N LEU A 1153 -23.01 -6.60 -7.43
CA LEU A 1153 -23.61 -6.43 -8.76
C LEU A 1153 -24.35 -5.07 -8.87
N ILE A 1154 -25.17 -4.80 -7.88
CA ILE A 1154 -25.77 -3.56 -7.42
C ILE A 1154 -24.84 -2.29 -7.47
N ASN A 1155 -23.51 -2.39 -7.40
CA ASN A 1155 -22.56 -1.35 -7.89
C ASN A 1155 -21.58 -1.84 -8.96
N PHE A 1156 -21.69 -3.05 -9.53
CA PHE A 1156 -21.45 -3.23 -10.98
C PHE A 1156 -22.48 -2.40 -11.78
N PHE A 1157 -23.46 -1.79 -11.10
CA PHE A 1157 -24.41 -0.85 -11.70
C PHE A 1157 -24.21 0.63 -11.34
N VAL A 1158 -23.63 1.01 -10.20
CA VAL A 1158 -23.67 2.43 -9.74
C VAL A 1158 -22.63 3.35 -10.40
N TYR A 1159 -21.57 2.88 -11.08
CA TYR A 1159 -21.01 3.70 -12.19
C TYR A 1159 -21.69 3.59 -13.53
N LEU A 1160 -22.48 2.57 -13.89
CA LEU A 1160 -23.11 2.63 -15.23
C LEU A 1160 -23.94 3.93 -15.35
N LEU A 1161 -24.26 4.51 -14.18
CA LEU A 1161 -24.59 5.90 -13.89
C LEU A 1161 -23.42 6.93 -13.92
N VAL A 1162 -22.32 6.73 -13.19
CA VAL A 1162 -21.23 7.73 -12.94
C VAL A 1162 -20.01 7.71 -13.88
N SER A 1163 -19.56 6.61 -14.48
CA SER A 1163 -18.50 6.66 -15.52
C SER A 1163 -19.03 7.32 -16.79
N LYS A 1164 -20.30 7.04 -17.10
CA LYS A 1164 -21.16 7.71 -18.07
C LYS A 1164 -21.39 9.21 -17.74
N ARG A 1165 -20.92 9.69 -16.58
CA ARG A 1165 -20.89 11.10 -16.17
C ARG A 1165 -19.48 11.68 -16.06
N TYR A 1166 -18.43 10.88 -16.19
CA TYR A 1166 -17.06 11.39 -16.26
C TYR A 1166 -16.79 11.91 -17.68
N LYS A 1167 -16.16 13.08 -17.77
CA LYS A 1167 -15.65 13.64 -19.02
C LYS A 1167 -14.14 13.69 -18.97
N TYR A 1168 -13.54 13.34 -20.09
CA TYR A 1168 -12.10 13.25 -20.29
C TYR A 1168 -11.33 14.54 -20.05
N ARG A 1169 -10.03 14.39 -19.82
CA ARG A 1169 -9.09 15.39 -20.34
C ARG A 1169 -9.20 15.37 -21.86
N PRO A 1170 -9.64 16.46 -22.52
CA PRO A 1170 -9.21 16.64 -23.89
C PRO A 1170 -7.68 16.62 -23.84
N GLN A 1171 -7.03 16.13 -24.89
CA GLN A 1171 -5.57 16.20 -24.99
C GLN A 1171 -5.20 17.43 -25.82
N HIS A 1172 -4.03 18.02 -25.55
CA HIS A 1172 -3.57 19.30 -26.13
C HIS A 1172 -3.84 19.30 -27.64
N PRO A 1173 -4.30 20.40 -28.29
CA PRO A 1173 -4.89 20.34 -29.64
C PRO A 1173 -4.10 19.61 -30.73
N ALA A 1174 -2.79 19.47 -30.57
CA ALA A 1174 -1.95 18.56 -31.36
C ALA A 1174 -2.45 17.09 -31.44
N VAL A 1175 -3.28 16.62 -30.48
CA VAL A 1175 -3.89 15.29 -30.48
C VAL A 1175 -5.31 15.30 -31.09
N THR A 1176 -6.08 16.38 -30.96
CA THR A 1176 -7.38 16.49 -31.65
C THR A 1176 -7.22 16.80 -33.14
N ALA A 1177 -6.18 17.54 -33.54
CA ALA A 1177 -5.83 17.79 -34.94
C ALA A 1177 -5.47 16.50 -35.72
N ALA A 1178 -5.06 15.44 -35.02
CA ALA A 1178 -4.83 14.11 -35.60
C ALA A 1178 -6.09 13.21 -35.62
N ASN A 1179 -7.27 13.76 -35.28
CA ASN A 1179 -8.57 13.09 -35.29
C ASN A 1179 -9.64 13.95 -36.02
N SER A 1180 -9.22 14.88 -36.87
CA SER A 1180 -10.08 15.77 -37.67
C SER A 1180 -9.76 15.74 -39.18
N GLU A 1181 -9.12 14.64 -39.62
CA GLU A 1181 -9.02 14.17 -41.01
C GLU A 1181 -9.52 12.71 -41.08
#